data_AF-A0A1V2QL46-F1
#
_entry.id   AF-A0A1V2QL46-F1
#
_cell.length_a   1.000
_cell.length_b   1.000
_cell.length_c   1.000
_cell.angle_alpha   90.00
_cell.angle_beta   90.00
_cell.angle_gamma   90.00
#
_symmetry.space_group_name_H-M   'P 1'
#
loop_
_entity.id
_entity.type
_entity.pdbx_description
1 polymer ?
#
loop_
_entity_poly.entity_id
_entity_poly.type
_entity_poly.pdbx_seq_one_letter_code
_entity_poly.pdbx_strand_id
1 'polypeptide(L)'
;MVDTEPDRAGDDLGEDYLFDPDHRATAADNVALIAAIEGDARRAEIRTNALARRDAAESLSGLSDEGAVALHAYTGHDLFDSANTAQRLGPKGELAEFQRARLPMRAIVSAINELDPMEAELVRGIDVKGNPVLAKLIADQYVPGRTTVEPTIVSASVKESPDFVSKFGEDVEIHIHAKTARDIHELSQNDTEREAVSKPTTQWYTHAKETIEVERNGVVKQKTVIRVEEVLPGDPRYLDRAAAEQEIADRRAANNANKTVFENLLKQSFEERLGGGSSDTPEPPKPATPAARDDSVITNRLGGYAGADPMLDADPIAVGTAGDHDWSPLSRATNPPAEPAIHADTANANQSAKYVAERHPHLAGVNPRFHDVNAYEQGYQTNCTRGVVASALRQAGIDTEAGPLRPEHMESMGTLDHVRDQLGGDWQSHGDYDDVIRAMRDRPLDSRAVIAVKYLGPDGVEYGHVAEVVHTREGVAFVDPQTNSLMSLPHPPVKLDLLPYDLAEVAERHAARTDTETSTQDRTTTSDSGYGAAEPGQRGDERPPPTREEIGRYLQEPRVQDAMRVADAISRRDPDSRITVDGQKLHIGEAIAALLPRHPEMAALLRDVPFLENSLLARPQTLANLLRHPQAIEVLEDCVQEVRDHEHGPEALADQYDAEPAPGPALLTPEQAELSGRAKDIADDSPASHRVQPDFIGANKDDTGYRQQYLEGLYRNWATKQQQLHTLADEVAKATGGEAFSRKTEKSRVRAADKIAEYENHADKLTDLVGSKIQYGTMADAYKGLEVLLDKIQADGSKVTIVKFKDRFLKPQDSGYRDLQFNVRLQLEDGTFHVAELRLHLRSIDDVADFEHALYEVRRDFATLADEENRTMSAEEQALVGAILSREKALFGEAFAQGHGTVRNGDR
;
A
#
# COMPACT_ATOMS: atom_id res chain seq x y z
N MET A 1 -53.69 -41.15 -6.02
CA MET A 1 -53.12 -40.08 -5.18
C MET A 1 -51.67 -40.01 -5.58
N VAL A 2 -51.25 -38.88 -6.15
CA VAL A 2 -49.83 -38.57 -6.38
C VAL A 2 -49.47 -37.66 -5.23
N ASP A 3 -48.48 -38.05 -4.43
CA ASP A 3 -48.08 -37.24 -3.29
C ASP A 3 -47.32 -36.00 -3.77
N THR A 4 -47.63 -34.85 -3.17
CA THR A 4 -47.13 -33.53 -3.59
C THR A 4 -46.89 -32.64 -2.37
N GLU A 5 -46.06 -33.13 -1.44
CA GLU A 5 -45.36 -32.22 -0.54
C GLU A 5 -44.18 -31.58 -1.31
N PRO A 6 -44.03 -30.24 -1.30
CA PRO A 6 -42.82 -29.60 -1.80
C PRO A 6 -41.66 -29.90 -0.83
N ASP A 7 -40.52 -30.28 -1.39
CA ASP A 7 -39.36 -30.73 -0.61
C ASP A 7 -38.84 -29.64 0.35
N ARG A 8 -38.49 -30.02 1.57
CA ARG A 8 -38.04 -29.10 2.63
C ARG A 8 -36.53 -28.85 2.51
N ALA A 9 -36.14 -28.17 1.44
CA ALA A 9 -34.77 -27.79 1.14
C ALA A 9 -34.22 -26.68 2.08
N GLY A 10 -34.22 -26.92 3.40
CA GLY A 10 -33.80 -25.97 4.44
C GLY A 10 -32.74 -26.51 5.41
N ASP A 11 -32.91 -27.74 5.93
CA ASP A 11 -32.08 -28.27 7.04
C ASP A 11 -31.26 -29.54 6.68
N ASP A 12 -31.43 -30.11 5.48
CA ASP A 12 -30.66 -31.30 5.08
C ASP A 12 -29.22 -30.94 4.72
N LEU A 13 -28.27 -31.42 5.54
CA LEU A 13 -26.83 -31.32 5.32
C LEU A 13 -26.21 -32.62 4.79
N GLY A 14 -27.02 -33.61 4.41
CA GLY A 14 -26.57 -34.95 4.00
C GLY A 14 -25.65 -34.96 2.77
N GLU A 15 -24.74 -35.93 2.73
CA GLU A 15 -23.72 -36.07 1.68
C GLU A 15 -23.80 -37.40 0.92
N ASP A 16 -24.97 -38.07 0.98
CA ASP A 16 -25.27 -39.31 0.26
C ASP A 16 -24.90 -39.27 -1.23
N TYR A 17 -25.04 -38.09 -1.86
CA TYR A 17 -24.72 -37.84 -3.26
C TYR A 17 -23.24 -38.04 -3.62
N LEU A 18 -22.32 -38.03 -2.64
CA LEU A 18 -20.90 -38.32 -2.88
C LEU A 18 -20.65 -39.81 -3.15
N PHE A 19 -21.37 -40.67 -2.40
CA PHE A 19 -21.28 -42.13 -2.48
C PHE A 19 -22.13 -42.73 -3.61
N ASP A 20 -23.01 -41.94 -4.22
CA ASP A 20 -23.91 -42.37 -5.30
C ASP A 20 -23.24 -42.19 -6.69
N PRO A 21 -22.98 -43.28 -7.44
CA PRO A 21 -22.46 -43.21 -8.81
C PRO A 21 -23.52 -42.74 -9.83
N ASP A 22 -24.80 -42.93 -9.52
CA ASP A 22 -25.93 -42.56 -10.37
C ASP A 22 -26.44 -41.14 -10.07
N HIS A 23 -25.86 -40.45 -9.08
CA HIS A 23 -26.24 -39.07 -8.72
C HIS A 23 -26.17 -38.15 -9.94
N ARG A 24 -27.23 -37.36 -10.14
CA ARG A 24 -27.33 -36.31 -11.16
C ARG A 24 -27.90 -35.03 -10.59
N ALA A 25 -27.43 -33.90 -11.14
CA ALA A 25 -27.79 -32.56 -10.70
C ALA A 25 -29.27 -32.24 -10.95
N THR A 26 -29.90 -31.56 -10.00
CA THR A 26 -31.21 -30.94 -10.22
C THR A 26 -31.05 -29.56 -10.86
N ALA A 27 -32.16 -29.01 -11.37
CA ALA A 27 -32.17 -27.61 -11.85
C ALA A 27 -31.76 -26.61 -10.75
N ALA A 28 -32.01 -26.90 -9.47
CA ALA A 28 -31.58 -26.05 -8.36
C ALA A 28 -30.07 -26.11 -8.12
N ASP A 29 -29.46 -27.30 -8.27
CA ASP A 29 -28.01 -27.48 -8.17
C ASP A 29 -27.28 -26.67 -9.26
N ASN A 30 -27.77 -26.78 -10.51
CA ASN A 30 -27.19 -26.06 -11.64
C ASN A 30 -27.41 -24.54 -11.54
N VAL A 31 -28.57 -24.08 -11.07
CA VAL A 31 -28.81 -22.63 -10.83
C VAL A 31 -27.90 -22.11 -9.73
N ALA A 32 -27.67 -22.86 -8.65
CA ALA A 32 -26.76 -22.46 -7.58
C ALA A 32 -25.29 -22.42 -8.05
N LEU A 33 -24.86 -23.38 -8.88
CA LEU A 33 -23.53 -23.37 -9.49
C LEU A 33 -23.30 -22.12 -10.37
N ILE A 34 -24.27 -21.77 -11.22
CA ILE A 34 -24.20 -20.56 -12.04
C ILE A 34 -24.23 -19.29 -11.17
N ALA A 35 -25.02 -19.27 -10.09
CA ALA A 35 -25.09 -18.12 -9.19
C ALA A 35 -23.81 -17.89 -8.38
N ALA A 36 -23.01 -18.94 -8.13
CA ALA A 36 -21.71 -18.85 -7.47
C ALA A 36 -20.59 -18.24 -8.35
N ILE A 37 -20.75 -18.23 -9.68
CA ILE A 37 -19.82 -17.57 -10.62
C ILE A 37 -20.15 -16.08 -10.67
N GLU A 38 -19.23 -15.21 -10.25
CA GLU A 38 -19.48 -13.77 -10.13
C GLU A 38 -19.52 -13.04 -11.49
N GLY A 39 -20.61 -12.29 -11.72
CA GLY A 39 -20.77 -11.39 -12.86
C GLY A 39 -21.33 -12.04 -14.14
N ASP A 40 -22.32 -11.39 -14.76
CA ASP A 40 -23.03 -11.96 -15.93
C ASP A 40 -22.14 -12.15 -17.17
N ALA A 41 -21.15 -11.28 -17.37
CA ALA A 41 -20.16 -11.44 -18.44
C ALA A 41 -19.32 -12.71 -18.24
N ARG A 42 -18.86 -12.99 -17.02
CA ARG A 42 -18.07 -14.20 -16.69
C ARG A 42 -18.93 -15.46 -16.77
N ARG A 43 -20.19 -15.41 -16.28
CA ARG A 43 -21.18 -16.49 -16.46
C ARG A 43 -21.39 -16.84 -17.94
N ALA A 44 -21.49 -15.84 -18.81
CA ALA A 44 -21.64 -16.04 -20.26
C ALA A 44 -20.34 -16.59 -20.89
N GLU A 45 -19.18 -16.00 -20.56
CA GLU A 45 -17.86 -16.45 -21.02
C GLU A 45 -17.60 -17.92 -20.68
N ILE A 46 -17.76 -18.30 -19.40
CA ILE A 46 -17.61 -19.66 -18.91
C ILE A 46 -18.55 -20.62 -19.66
N ARG A 47 -19.83 -20.27 -19.89
CA ARG A 47 -20.73 -21.14 -20.65
C ARG A 47 -20.31 -21.27 -22.12
N THR A 48 -19.91 -20.19 -22.78
CA THR A 48 -19.44 -20.24 -24.17
C THR A 48 -18.17 -21.10 -24.30
N ASN A 49 -17.19 -20.91 -23.42
CA ASN A 49 -15.92 -21.64 -23.45
C ASN A 49 -16.10 -23.14 -23.11
N ALA A 50 -16.90 -23.46 -22.09
CA ALA A 50 -17.18 -24.84 -21.68
C ALA A 50 -17.82 -25.66 -22.81
N LEU A 51 -18.86 -25.11 -23.46
CA LEU A 51 -19.55 -25.78 -24.56
C LEU A 51 -18.65 -25.88 -25.79
N ALA A 52 -17.92 -24.83 -26.15
CA ALA A 52 -16.97 -24.87 -27.27
C ALA A 52 -15.84 -25.90 -27.07
N ARG A 53 -15.35 -26.07 -25.83
CA ARG A 53 -14.36 -27.09 -25.48
C ARG A 53 -14.93 -28.51 -25.55
N ARG A 54 -16.11 -28.76 -24.95
CA ARG A 54 -16.79 -30.06 -25.06
C ARG A 54 -17.08 -30.43 -26.51
N ASP A 55 -17.65 -29.52 -27.28
CA ASP A 55 -18.10 -29.79 -28.66
C ASP A 55 -16.92 -30.01 -29.64
N ALA A 56 -15.70 -29.61 -29.25
CA ALA A 56 -14.47 -29.92 -29.97
C ALA A 56 -13.82 -31.26 -29.57
N ALA A 57 -14.25 -31.87 -28.46
CA ALA A 57 -13.59 -33.00 -27.80
C ALA A 57 -14.45 -34.28 -27.87
N GLU A 58 -14.06 -35.25 -28.71
CA GLU A 58 -14.80 -36.51 -28.87
C GLU A 58 -14.91 -37.30 -27.55
N SER A 59 -13.90 -37.21 -26.68
CA SER A 59 -13.87 -37.85 -25.36
C SER A 59 -14.97 -37.34 -24.40
N LEU A 60 -15.45 -36.11 -24.61
CA LEU A 60 -16.42 -35.43 -23.75
C LEU A 60 -17.84 -35.44 -24.34
N SER A 61 -18.07 -36.16 -25.43
CA SER A 61 -19.35 -36.24 -26.14
C SER A 61 -20.52 -36.83 -25.32
N GLY A 62 -20.22 -37.47 -24.18
CA GLY A 62 -21.23 -37.94 -23.20
C GLY A 62 -21.67 -36.90 -22.17
N LEU A 63 -20.98 -35.76 -22.06
CA LEU A 63 -21.17 -34.77 -20.99
C LEU A 63 -22.29 -33.77 -21.30
N SER A 64 -23.17 -33.51 -20.34
CA SER A 64 -24.25 -32.52 -20.50
C SER A 64 -23.72 -31.09 -20.66
N ASP A 65 -24.57 -30.18 -21.15
CA ASP A 65 -24.27 -28.75 -21.23
C ASP A 65 -23.90 -28.19 -19.84
N GLU A 66 -24.70 -28.54 -18.84
CA GLU A 66 -24.52 -28.12 -17.46
C GLU A 66 -23.30 -28.79 -16.82
N GLY A 67 -23.02 -30.06 -17.15
CA GLY A 67 -21.82 -30.78 -16.70
C GLY A 67 -20.52 -30.20 -17.27
N ALA A 68 -20.52 -29.80 -18.55
CA ALA A 68 -19.39 -29.10 -19.16
C ALA A 68 -19.11 -27.77 -18.47
N VAL A 69 -20.16 -27.00 -18.17
CA VAL A 69 -20.04 -25.74 -17.41
C VAL A 69 -19.53 -25.98 -15.99
N ALA A 70 -20.06 -26.98 -15.29
CA ALA A 70 -19.65 -27.31 -13.92
C ALA A 70 -18.16 -27.67 -13.83
N LEU A 71 -17.66 -28.52 -14.75
CA LEU A 71 -16.24 -28.89 -14.78
C LEU A 71 -15.36 -27.72 -15.25
N HIS A 72 -15.71 -27.00 -16.32
CA HIS A 72 -14.90 -25.88 -16.80
C HIS A 72 -14.74 -24.76 -15.75
N ALA A 73 -15.81 -24.45 -15.02
CA ALA A 73 -15.78 -23.50 -13.90
C ALA A 73 -15.00 -24.05 -12.68
N TYR A 74 -15.03 -25.37 -12.45
CA TYR A 74 -14.19 -26.01 -11.43
C TYR A 74 -12.70 -26.03 -11.78
N THR A 75 -12.31 -26.06 -13.07
CA THR A 75 -10.91 -25.94 -13.50
C THR A 75 -10.34 -24.50 -13.43
N GLY A 76 -11.05 -23.59 -12.77
CA GLY A 76 -10.59 -22.23 -12.51
C GLY A 76 -11.01 -21.73 -11.13
N HIS A 77 -10.51 -20.55 -10.77
CA HIS A 77 -10.78 -19.89 -9.49
C HIS A 77 -12.26 -19.51 -9.29
N ASP A 78 -13.11 -19.64 -10.32
CA ASP A 78 -14.55 -19.40 -10.24
C ASP A 78 -15.25 -20.32 -9.22
N LEU A 79 -14.80 -21.60 -9.09
CA LEU A 79 -15.39 -22.58 -8.16
C LEU A 79 -14.36 -23.44 -7.40
N PHE A 80 -13.13 -23.58 -7.88
CA PHE A 80 -12.16 -24.54 -7.31
C PHE A 80 -11.94 -24.37 -5.80
N ASP A 81 -11.61 -23.14 -5.39
CA ASP A 81 -11.14 -22.83 -4.03
C ASP A 81 -12.27 -22.88 -3.00
N SER A 82 -13.43 -22.30 -3.32
CA SER A 82 -14.60 -22.27 -2.45
C SER A 82 -15.20 -23.67 -2.25
N ALA A 83 -15.38 -24.42 -3.35
CA ALA A 83 -15.99 -25.75 -3.32
C ALA A 83 -15.11 -26.77 -2.58
N ASN A 84 -13.79 -26.74 -2.79
CA ASN A 84 -12.86 -27.63 -2.09
C ASN A 84 -12.62 -27.22 -0.63
N THR A 85 -12.60 -25.92 -0.30
CA THR A 85 -12.39 -25.47 1.10
C THR A 85 -13.60 -25.84 1.97
N ALA A 86 -14.82 -25.56 1.50
CA ALA A 86 -16.05 -25.97 2.18
C ALA A 86 -16.09 -27.50 2.44
N GLN A 87 -15.71 -28.32 1.47
CA GLN A 87 -15.64 -29.78 1.61
C GLN A 87 -14.49 -30.26 2.53
N ARG A 88 -13.35 -29.56 2.55
CA ARG A 88 -12.17 -29.86 3.39
C ARG A 88 -12.44 -29.63 4.89
N LEU A 89 -13.24 -28.62 5.21
CA LEU A 89 -13.60 -28.23 6.58
C LEU A 89 -14.93 -28.87 7.04
N GLY A 90 -15.90 -28.99 6.13
CA GLY A 90 -17.23 -29.52 6.40
C GLY A 90 -18.11 -28.62 7.28
N PRO A 91 -19.34 -29.07 7.64
CA PRO A 91 -20.32 -28.26 8.36
C PRO A 91 -19.94 -27.90 9.81
N LYS A 92 -18.80 -28.42 10.31
CA LYS A 92 -18.25 -28.11 11.65
C LYS A 92 -17.14 -27.06 11.62
N GLY A 93 -16.56 -26.75 10.46
CA GLY A 93 -15.63 -25.65 10.30
C GLY A 93 -16.38 -24.36 9.98
N GLU A 94 -17.04 -24.35 8.82
CA GLU A 94 -17.74 -23.18 8.30
C GLU A 94 -19.12 -23.60 7.77
N LEU A 95 -20.11 -23.61 8.66
CA LEU A 95 -21.47 -24.06 8.32
C LEU A 95 -22.08 -23.26 7.16
N ALA A 96 -21.86 -21.93 7.14
CA ALA A 96 -22.37 -21.07 6.08
C ALA A 96 -21.74 -21.40 4.71
N GLU A 97 -20.41 -21.55 4.63
CA GLU A 97 -19.75 -21.90 3.37
C GLU A 97 -20.09 -23.32 2.91
N PHE A 98 -20.19 -24.26 3.85
CA PHE A 98 -20.66 -25.61 3.55
C PHE A 98 -22.09 -25.61 2.98
N GLN A 99 -22.99 -24.79 3.54
CA GLN A 99 -24.35 -24.59 3.02
C GLN A 99 -24.34 -23.93 1.63
N ARG A 100 -23.53 -22.88 1.41
CA ARG A 100 -23.39 -22.22 0.09
C ARG A 100 -22.85 -23.17 -0.98
N ALA A 101 -21.81 -23.94 -0.66
CA ALA A 101 -21.12 -24.82 -1.60
C ALA A 101 -21.84 -26.15 -1.89
N ARG A 102 -22.81 -26.58 -1.06
CA ARG A 102 -23.46 -27.90 -1.21
C ARG A 102 -24.14 -28.11 -2.56
N LEU A 103 -24.89 -27.12 -3.06
CA LEU A 103 -25.60 -27.22 -4.32
C LEU A 103 -24.65 -27.15 -5.55
N PRO A 104 -23.65 -26.24 -5.61
CA PRO A 104 -22.57 -26.33 -6.59
C PRO A 104 -21.80 -27.66 -6.57
N MET A 105 -21.46 -28.19 -5.38
CA MET A 105 -20.74 -29.46 -5.25
C MET A 105 -21.55 -30.65 -5.78
N ARG A 106 -22.88 -30.67 -5.57
CA ARG A 106 -23.79 -31.65 -6.20
C ARG A 106 -23.75 -31.57 -7.74
N ALA A 107 -23.77 -30.37 -8.31
CA ALA A 107 -23.64 -30.18 -9.75
C ALA A 107 -22.28 -30.65 -10.30
N ILE A 108 -21.17 -30.37 -9.61
CA ILE A 108 -19.84 -30.85 -10.03
C ILE A 108 -19.74 -32.38 -9.91
N VAL A 109 -20.28 -32.99 -8.85
CA VAL A 109 -20.27 -34.46 -8.67
C VAL A 109 -21.15 -35.16 -9.73
N SER A 110 -22.27 -34.56 -10.17
CA SER A 110 -23.02 -35.02 -11.35
C SER A 110 -22.13 -35.07 -12.59
N ALA A 111 -21.41 -34.00 -12.87
CA ALA A 111 -20.56 -33.88 -14.05
C ALA A 111 -19.41 -34.91 -14.05
N ILE A 112 -18.80 -35.18 -12.90
CA ILE A 112 -17.79 -36.25 -12.76
C ILE A 112 -18.44 -37.64 -12.95
N ASN A 113 -19.68 -37.85 -12.51
CA ASN A 113 -20.45 -39.08 -12.74
C ASN A 113 -20.94 -39.25 -14.20
N GLU A 114 -20.93 -38.20 -15.03
CA GLU A 114 -21.31 -38.25 -16.45
C GLU A 114 -20.17 -38.71 -17.37
N LEU A 115 -18.91 -38.61 -16.94
CA LEU A 115 -17.74 -39.09 -17.66
C LEU A 115 -17.44 -40.57 -17.37
N ASP A 116 -16.73 -41.24 -18.28
CA ASP A 116 -16.26 -42.62 -18.11
C ASP A 116 -15.02 -42.71 -17.20
N PRO A 117 -14.94 -43.71 -16.29
CA PRO A 117 -13.77 -43.91 -15.43
C PRO A 117 -12.55 -44.43 -16.21
N MET A 118 -11.37 -43.87 -15.92
CA MET A 118 -10.09 -44.38 -16.39
C MET A 118 -9.18 -44.85 -15.23
N GLU A 119 -8.38 -45.88 -15.53
CA GLU A 119 -7.23 -46.28 -14.73
C GLU A 119 -5.99 -45.52 -15.26
N ALA A 120 -5.33 -44.77 -14.38
CA ALA A 120 -4.26 -43.85 -14.76
C ALA A 120 -3.24 -43.64 -13.62
N GLU A 121 -1.98 -43.47 -13.98
CA GLU A 121 -0.95 -42.97 -13.08
C GLU A 121 -1.05 -41.43 -13.04
N LEU A 122 -1.40 -40.85 -11.89
CA LEU A 122 -1.51 -39.39 -11.70
C LEU A 122 -0.41 -38.88 -10.75
N VAL A 123 -0.05 -37.60 -10.88
CA VAL A 123 0.77 -36.89 -9.88
C VAL A 123 0.09 -35.60 -9.45
N ARG A 124 0.03 -35.38 -8.14
CA ARG A 124 -0.39 -34.12 -7.52
C ARG A 124 0.74 -33.60 -6.65
N GLY A 125 1.46 -32.59 -7.13
CA GLY A 125 2.35 -31.81 -6.28
C GLY A 125 1.58 -30.70 -5.54
N ILE A 126 2.05 -30.35 -4.35
CA ILE A 126 1.45 -29.33 -3.48
C ILE A 126 2.58 -28.43 -2.98
N ASP A 127 2.45 -27.14 -3.25
CA ASP A 127 3.40 -26.09 -2.89
C ASP A 127 2.97 -25.47 -1.55
N VAL A 128 3.70 -25.76 -0.48
CA VAL A 128 3.57 -25.07 0.82
C VAL A 128 4.73 -24.09 1.01
N LYS A 129 5.26 -23.62 -0.13
CA LYS A 129 6.27 -22.59 -0.29
C LYS A 129 7.67 -22.92 0.26
N GLY A 130 7.88 -24.15 0.73
CA GLY A 130 9.10 -24.62 1.40
C GLY A 130 8.93 -24.84 2.90
N ASN A 131 7.78 -24.49 3.49
CA ASN A 131 7.56 -24.59 4.94
C ASN A 131 7.44 -26.07 5.38
N PRO A 132 8.38 -26.59 6.21
CA PRO A 132 8.42 -28.01 6.53
C PRO A 132 7.28 -28.44 7.49
N VAL A 133 6.71 -27.51 8.26
CA VAL A 133 5.59 -27.79 9.16
C VAL A 133 4.32 -27.97 8.35
N LEU A 134 4.02 -27.06 7.41
CA LEU A 134 2.91 -27.22 6.46
C LEU A 134 3.05 -28.50 5.63
N ALA A 135 4.24 -28.80 5.13
CA ALA A 135 4.50 -30.00 4.32
C ALA A 135 4.19 -31.27 5.13
N LYS A 136 4.61 -31.27 6.40
CA LYS A 136 4.31 -32.35 7.35
C LYS A 136 2.83 -32.45 7.67
N LEU A 137 2.11 -31.33 7.89
CA LEU A 137 0.67 -31.33 8.20
C LEU A 137 -0.17 -31.94 7.07
N ILE A 138 0.20 -31.70 5.80
CA ILE A 138 -0.42 -32.35 4.64
C ILE A 138 -0.01 -33.82 4.57
N ALA A 139 1.28 -34.11 4.67
CA ALA A 139 1.79 -35.46 4.49
C ALA A 139 1.38 -36.42 5.62
N ASP A 140 1.14 -35.92 6.84
CA ASP A 140 0.64 -36.69 7.99
C ASP A 140 -0.78 -37.23 7.78
N GLN A 141 -1.58 -36.64 6.89
CA GLN A 141 -2.88 -37.20 6.51
C GLN A 141 -2.75 -38.57 5.83
N TYR A 142 -1.60 -38.85 5.20
CA TYR A 142 -1.31 -40.12 4.53
C TYR A 142 -0.39 -40.98 5.40
N VAL A 143 -0.90 -42.11 5.86
CA VAL A 143 -0.21 -43.01 6.81
C VAL A 143 0.09 -44.34 6.11
N PRO A 144 1.37 -44.70 5.86
CA PRO A 144 1.73 -45.96 5.22
C PRO A 144 1.09 -47.17 5.92
N GLY A 145 0.44 -48.04 5.14
CA GLY A 145 -0.32 -49.18 5.65
C GLY A 145 -1.79 -48.90 6.01
N ARG A 146 -2.27 -47.65 5.87
CA ARG A 146 -3.68 -47.25 6.10
C ARG A 146 -4.36 -46.83 4.79
N THR A 147 -5.65 -47.12 4.70
CA THR A 147 -6.56 -46.51 3.72
C THR A 147 -7.10 -45.21 4.28
N THR A 148 -6.95 -44.14 3.52
CA THR A 148 -7.51 -42.82 3.80
C THR A 148 -8.62 -42.52 2.80
N VAL A 149 -9.53 -41.61 3.14
CA VAL A 149 -10.64 -41.21 2.26
C VAL A 149 -10.54 -39.72 1.96
N GLU A 150 -10.61 -39.33 0.70
CA GLU A 150 -10.54 -37.92 0.29
C GLU A 150 -11.87 -37.19 0.56
N PRO A 151 -11.87 -36.11 1.36
CA PRO A 151 -13.08 -35.35 1.66
C PRO A 151 -13.42 -34.32 0.57
N THR A 152 -12.55 -34.09 -0.42
CA THR A 152 -12.72 -33.10 -1.49
C THR A 152 -12.62 -33.76 -2.87
N ILE A 153 -12.89 -33.00 -3.93
CA ILE A 153 -12.43 -33.39 -5.27
C ILE A 153 -10.89 -33.36 -5.24
N VAL A 154 -10.26 -34.30 -5.95
CA VAL A 154 -8.81 -34.29 -6.21
C VAL A 154 -8.61 -33.98 -7.67
N SER A 155 -7.96 -32.86 -7.98
CA SER A 155 -7.35 -32.62 -9.30
C SER A 155 -5.87 -33.01 -9.26
N ALA A 156 -5.38 -33.65 -10.33
CA ALA A 156 -4.01 -34.13 -10.49
C ALA A 156 -3.65 -34.26 -12.00
N SER A 157 -2.36 -34.15 -12.35
CA SER A 157 -1.90 -34.33 -13.73
C SER A 157 -1.72 -35.81 -14.08
N VAL A 158 -2.16 -36.22 -15.27
CA VAL A 158 -1.86 -37.54 -15.85
C VAL A 158 -0.37 -37.65 -16.19
N LYS A 159 0.32 -38.70 -15.71
CA LYS A 159 1.74 -38.93 -16.03
C LYS A 159 1.92 -39.45 -17.46
N GLU A 160 2.82 -38.82 -18.20
CA GLU A 160 3.21 -39.29 -19.55
C GLU A 160 4.36 -40.30 -19.53
N SER A 161 5.15 -40.34 -18.44
CA SER A 161 6.31 -41.20 -18.28
C SER A 161 6.61 -41.48 -16.79
N PRO A 162 7.48 -42.46 -16.46
CA PRO A 162 7.93 -42.69 -15.09
C PRO A 162 8.70 -41.50 -14.49
N ASP A 163 9.36 -40.71 -15.34
CA ASP A 163 10.16 -39.54 -14.97
C ASP A 163 9.33 -38.23 -14.96
N PHE A 164 8.00 -38.31 -15.08
CA PHE A 164 7.10 -37.17 -15.10
C PHE A 164 7.00 -36.54 -13.69
N VAL A 165 7.56 -35.34 -13.54
CA VAL A 165 7.47 -34.49 -12.33
C VAL A 165 6.29 -33.53 -12.48
N SER A 166 5.55 -33.25 -11.40
CA SER A 166 4.47 -32.26 -11.47
C SER A 166 5.00 -30.85 -11.77
N LYS A 167 4.21 -30.05 -12.49
CA LYS A 167 4.49 -28.62 -12.72
C LYS A 167 4.26 -27.75 -11.47
N PHE A 168 3.57 -28.28 -10.47
CA PHE A 168 3.18 -27.58 -9.25
C PHE A 168 3.85 -28.21 -8.02
N GLY A 169 4.45 -27.38 -7.16
CA GLY A 169 4.79 -27.75 -5.78
C GLY A 169 5.86 -28.83 -5.58
N GLU A 170 7.04 -28.42 -5.13
CA GLU A 170 8.14 -29.35 -4.87
C GLU A 170 8.18 -29.90 -3.43
N ASP A 171 7.28 -29.47 -2.53
CA ASP A 171 7.36 -29.80 -1.09
C ASP A 171 6.67 -31.13 -0.73
N VAL A 172 5.47 -31.37 -1.25
CA VAL A 172 4.74 -32.64 -1.10
C VAL A 172 4.24 -33.11 -2.46
N GLU A 173 4.57 -34.35 -2.85
CA GLU A 173 4.20 -34.92 -4.14
C GLU A 173 3.52 -36.29 -3.96
N ILE A 174 2.26 -36.38 -4.38
CA ILE A 174 1.44 -37.58 -4.28
C ILE A 174 1.40 -38.26 -5.64
N HIS A 175 2.04 -39.42 -5.77
CA HIS A 175 1.87 -40.32 -6.90
C HIS A 175 0.66 -41.23 -6.61
N ILE A 176 -0.34 -41.16 -7.47
CA ILE A 176 -1.62 -41.86 -7.31
C ILE A 176 -1.74 -42.90 -8.44
N HIS A 177 -1.84 -44.18 -8.10
CA HIS A 177 -2.38 -45.19 -9.02
C HIS A 177 -3.91 -45.12 -8.93
N ALA A 178 -4.52 -44.31 -9.79
CA ALA A 178 -5.96 -44.12 -9.85
C ALA A 178 -6.61 -45.18 -10.74
N LYS A 179 -7.82 -45.59 -10.39
CA LYS A 179 -8.62 -46.62 -11.08
C LYS A 179 -10.00 -46.09 -11.52
N THR A 180 -10.47 -44.98 -10.95
CA THR A 180 -11.73 -44.33 -11.34
C THR A 180 -11.62 -42.81 -11.56
N ALA A 181 -10.42 -42.32 -11.91
CA ALA A 181 -10.23 -40.93 -12.33
C ALA A 181 -11.04 -40.59 -13.59
N ARG A 182 -11.33 -39.32 -13.83
CA ARG A 182 -11.88 -38.79 -15.09
C ARG A 182 -10.87 -37.87 -15.73
N ASP A 183 -10.64 -38.01 -17.04
CA ASP A 183 -9.86 -37.02 -17.79
C ASP A 183 -10.75 -35.79 -18.05
N ILE A 184 -10.26 -34.59 -17.71
CA ILE A 184 -10.91 -33.31 -17.97
C ILE A 184 -9.97 -32.32 -18.68
N HIS A 185 -8.82 -32.80 -19.17
CA HIS A 185 -7.79 -32.04 -19.90
C HIS A 185 -8.37 -31.08 -20.95
N GLU A 186 -9.30 -31.56 -21.78
CA GLU A 186 -9.85 -30.79 -22.90
C GLU A 186 -10.79 -29.66 -22.42
N LEU A 187 -11.40 -29.80 -21.23
CA LEU A 187 -12.21 -28.77 -20.56
C LEU A 187 -11.39 -27.78 -19.75
N SER A 188 -10.18 -28.13 -19.31
CA SER A 188 -9.43 -27.30 -18.36
C SER A 188 -9.14 -25.90 -18.90
N GLN A 189 -9.19 -24.88 -18.03
CA GLN A 189 -8.78 -23.52 -18.38
C GLN A 189 -7.27 -23.47 -18.74
N ASN A 190 -6.48 -24.47 -18.36
CA ASN A 190 -5.11 -24.70 -18.84
C ASN A 190 -4.90 -26.14 -19.32
N ASP A 191 -5.17 -26.38 -20.61
CA ASP A 191 -5.00 -27.69 -21.26
C ASP A 191 -3.60 -28.30 -21.09
N THR A 192 -2.54 -27.49 -20.90
CA THR A 192 -1.17 -27.99 -20.75
C THR A 192 -0.94 -28.78 -19.45
N GLU A 193 -1.86 -28.77 -18.50
CA GLU A 193 -1.74 -29.44 -17.20
C GLU A 193 -2.15 -30.92 -17.23
N ARG A 194 -2.82 -31.36 -18.32
CA ARG A 194 -3.36 -32.71 -18.49
C ARG A 194 -4.15 -33.18 -17.26
N GLU A 195 -5.12 -32.36 -16.90
CA GLU A 195 -5.88 -32.44 -15.66
C GLU A 195 -6.84 -33.63 -15.64
N ALA A 196 -6.77 -34.44 -14.59
CA ALA A 196 -7.71 -35.50 -14.28
C ALA A 196 -8.24 -35.37 -12.84
N VAL A 197 -9.50 -35.74 -12.62
CA VAL A 197 -10.17 -35.63 -11.33
C VAL A 197 -10.64 -36.95 -10.74
N SER A 198 -10.48 -37.11 -9.42
CA SER A 198 -11.16 -38.10 -8.59
C SER A 198 -12.22 -37.43 -7.72
N LYS A 199 -13.32 -38.14 -7.44
CA LYS A 199 -14.44 -37.63 -6.62
C LYS A 199 -14.05 -37.52 -5.14
N PRO A 200 -14.78 -36.71 -4.35
CA PRO A 200 -14.84 -36.93 -2.90
C PRO A 200 -15.31 -38.37 -2.62
N THR A 201 -14.92 -38.91 -1.46
CA THR A 201 -15.07 -40.32 -1.05
C THR A 201 -14.20 -41.35 -1.78
N THR A 202 -13.38 -40.95 -2.77
CA THR A 202 -12.33 -41.83 -3.31
C THR A 202 -11.38 -42.26 -2.19
N GLN A 203 -11.07 -43.56 -2.14
CA GLN A 203 -10.27 -44.17 -1.07
C GLN A 203 -8.87 -44.53 -1.55
N TRP A 204 -7.86 -44.15 -0.78
CA TRP A 204 -6.45 -44.29 -1.13
C TRP A 204 -5.70 -45.07 -0.06
N TYR A 205 -5.17 -46.24 -0.42
CA TYR A 205 -4.24 -46.96 0.43
C TYR A 205 -2.82 -46.40 0.26
N THR A 206 -2.23 -45.92 1.35
CA THR A 206 -0.85 -45.38 1.32
C THR A 206 0.17 -46.52 1.38
N HIS A 207 0.93 -46.71 0.30
CA HIS A 207 2.04 -47.69 0.25
C HIS A 207 3.31 -47.15 0.89
N ALA A 208 3.67 -45.90 0.59
CA ALA A 208 4.90 -45.28 1.06
C ALA A 208 4.71 -43.77 1.31
N LYS A 209 5.48 -43.25 2.27
CA LYS A 209 5.70 -41.82 2.50
C LYS A 209 7.17 -41.64 2.86
N GLU A 210 7.89 -40.96 1.99
CA GLU A 210 9.35 -40.85 2.02
C GLU A 210 9.75 -39.39 1.87
N THR A 211 10.42 -38.81 2.88
CA THR A 211 11.07 -37.51 2.73
C THR A 211 12.43 -37.73 2.09
N ILE A 212 12.60 -37.20 0.89
CA ILE A 212 13.86 -37.23 0.12
C ILE A 212 14.50 -35.86 0.10
N GLU A 213 15.82 -35.81 0.07
CA GLU A 213 16.57 -34.59 -0.21
C GLU A 213 16.75 -34.44 -1.72
N VAL A 214 16.32 -33.31 -2.26
CA VAL A 214 16.42 -32.95 -3.67
C VAL A 214 17.37 -31.76 -3.78
N GLU A 215 18.56 -32.00 -4.34
CA GLU A 215 19.49 -30.93 -4.69
C GLU A 215 19.09 -30.32 -6.03
N ARG A 216 18.76 -29.02 -6.05
CA ARG A 216 18.61 -28.23 -7.28
C ARG A 216 19.32 -26.89 -7.10
N ASN A 217 20.06 -26.47 -8.12
CA ASN A 217 20.80 -25.19 -8.15
C ASN A 217 21.74 -24.98 -6.94
N GLY A 218 22.29 -26.07 -6.37
CA GLY A 218 23.16 -26.04 -5.19
C GLY A 218 22.44 -25.87 -3.85
N VAL A 219 21.10 -25.84 -3.84
CA VAL A 219 20.28 -25.83 -2.62
C VAL A 219 19.69 -27.22 -2.43
N VAL A 220 19.87 -27.79 -1.23
CA VAL A 220 19.22 -29.04 -0.82
C VAL A 220 17.87 -28.69 -0.19
N LYS A 221 16.77 -29.19 -0.77
CA LYS A 221 15.42 -29.07 -0.21
C LYS A 221 14.88 -30.45 0.19
N GLN A 222 14.05 -30.50 1.22
CA GLN A 222 13.35 -31.72 1.61
C GLN A 222 11.98 -31.77 0.92
N LYS A 223 11.75 -32.85 0.16
CA LYS A 223 10.50 -33.14 -0.55
C LYS A 223 9.87 -34.40 0.03
N THR A 224 8.61 -34.37 0.42
CA THR A 224 7.90 -35.56 0.89
C THR A 224 7.11 -36.21 -0.24
N VAL A 225 7.61 -37.34 -0.72
CA VAL A 225 6.99 -38.14 -1.77
C VAL A 225 6.06 -39.17 -1.13
N ILE A 226 4.81 -39.20 -1.58
CA ILE A 226 3.75 -40.08 -1.09
C ILE A 226 3.30 -40.96 -2.26
N ARG A 227 3.14 -42.27 -2.01
CA ARG A 227 2.70 -43.24 -3.03
C ARG A 227 1.41 -43.90 -2.55
N VAL A 228 0.32 -43.68 -3.27
CA VAL A 228 -1.01 -44.17 -2.93
C VAL A 228 -1.62 -44.95 -4.09
N GLU A 229 -2.48 -45.91 -3.75
CA GLU A 229 -3.26 -46.71 -4.70
C GLU A 229 -4.75 -46.54 -4.39
N GLU A 230 -5.57 -46.28 -5.41
CA GLU A 230 -7.03 -46.27 -5.25
C GLU A 230 -7.53 -47.69 -4.91
N VAL A 231 -8.25 -47.83 -3.80
CA VAL A 231 -8.89 -49.09 -3.40
C VAL A 231 -10.40 -49.02 -3.65
N LEU A 232 -10.96 -50.13 -4.12
CA LEU A 232 -12.33 -50.22 -4.62
C LEU A 232 -13.11 -51.32 -3.88
N PRO A 233 -14.46 -51.29 -3.88
CA PRO A 233 -15.28 -52.30 -3.22
C PRO A 233 -14.89 -53.74 -3.59
N GLY A 234 -14.51 -54.53 -2.60
CA GLY A 234 -14.01 -55.90 -2.76
C GLY A 234 -12.51 -56.07 -2.48
N ASP A 235 -11.74 -54.98 -2.44
CA ASP A 235 -10.39 -54.99 -1.86
C ASP A 235 -10.48 -55.11 -0.32
N PRO A 236 -9.71 -55.98 0.35
CA PRO A 236 -9.72 -56.09 1.81
C PRO A 236 -9.22 -54.84 2.56
N ARG A 237 -8.66 -53.86 1.85
CA ARG A 237 -8.23 -52.55 2.36
C ARG A 237 -9.33 -51.48 2.20
N TYR A 238 -10.40 -51.76 1.46
CA TYR A 238 -11.51 -50.82 1.25
C TYR A 238 -12.34 -50.66 2.54
N LEU A 239 -12.57 -49.41 2.95
CA LEU A 239 -13.41 -49.06 4.09
C LEU A 239 -14.88 -49.12 3.66
N ASP A 240 -15.73 -49.76 4.46
CA ASP A 240 -17.18 -49.68 4.23
C ASP A 240 -17.72 -48.24 4.41
N ARG A 241 -18.97 -47.99 4.02
CA ARG A 241 -19.54 -46.63 4.02
C ARG A 241 -19.45 -45.96 5.41
N ALA A 242 -19.69 -46.67 6.49
CA ALA A 242 -19.66 -46.09 7.84
C ALA A 242 -18.21 -45.78 8.29
N ALA A 243 -17.27 -46.65 7.94
CA ALA A 243 -15.84 -46.40 8.17
C ALA A 243 -15.31 -45.23 7.31
N ALA A 244 -15.78 -45.10 6.07
CA ALA A 244 -15.40 -44.00 5.18
C ALA A 244 -15.98 -42.64 5.62
N GLU A 245 -17.24 -42.62 6.08
CA GLU A 245 -17.86 -41.43 6.68
C GLU A 245 -17.13 -40.98 7.96
N GLN A 246 -16.67 -41.93 8.78
CA GLN A 246 -15.85 -41.63 9.96
C GLN A 246 -14.46 -41.09 9.57
N GLU A 247 -13.77 -41.68 8.59
CA GLU A 247 -12.47 -41.19 8.11
C GLU A 247 -12.57 -39.75 7.56
N ILE A 248 -13.65 -39.44 6.83
CA ILE A 248 -13.96 -38.06 6.36
C ILE A 248 -14.20 -37.12 7.54
N ALA A 249 -14.97 -37.55 8.56
CA ALA A 249 -15.22 -36.76 9.76
C ALA A 249 -13.93 -36.49 10.55
N ASP A 250 -13.05 -37.48 10.68
CA ASP A 250 -11.77 -37.38 11.37
C ASP A 250 -10.78 -36.48 10.60
N ARG A 251 -10.69 -36.59 9.27
CA ARG A 251 -9.88 -35.66 8.44
C ARG A 251 -10.41 -34.24 8.49
N ARG A 252 -11.73 -34.03 8.43
CA ARG A 252 -12.32 -32.69 8.61
C ARG A 252 -12.05 -32.14 10.01
N ALA A 253 -12.11 -32.97 11.07
CA ALA A 253 -11.74 -32.55 12.41
C ALA A 253 -10.26 -32.14 12.52
N ALA A 254 -9.35 -32.90 11.90
CA ALA A 254 -7.93 -32.56 11.84
C ALA A 254 -7.67 -31.29 11.01
N ASN A 255 -8.33 -31.12 9.87
CA ASN A 255 -8.25 -29.91 9.05
C ASN A 255 -8.73 -28.67 9.82
N ASN A 256 -9.86 -28.78 10.53
CA ASN A 256 -10.38 -27.69 11.37
C ASN A 256 -9.44 -27.36 12.55
N ALA A 257 -8.91 -28.37 13.25
CA ALA A 257 -7.96 -28.16 14.35
C ALA A 257 -6.64 -27.53 13.88
N ASN A 258 -6.22 -27.83 12.64
CA ASN A 258 -5.04 -27.25 12.02
C ASN A 258 -5.35 -25.96 11.22
N LYS A 259 -6.61 -25.52 11.08
CA LYS A 259 -7.02 -24.45 10.14
C LYS A 259 -6.21 -23.17 10.35
N THR A 260 -6.29 -22.60 11.55
CA THR A 260 -5.58 -21.36 11.93
C THR A 260 -4.06 -21.52 11.84
N VAL A 261 -3.51 -22.70 12.15
CA VAL A 261 -2.07 -22.97 11.98
C VAL A 261 -1.70 -22.98 10.49
N PHE A 262 -2.52 -23.62 9.65
CA PHE A 262 -2.29 -23.73 8.22
C PHE A 262 -2.41 -22.36 7.52
N GLU A 263 -3.37 -21.54 7.93
CA GLU A 263 -3.57 -20.17 7.42
C GLU A 263 -2.48 -19.22 7.89
N ASN A 264 -2.11 -19.23 9.18
CA ASN A 264 -1.04 -18.37 9.69
C ASN A 264 0.33 -18.74 9.09
N LEU A 265 0.66 -20.03 9.01
CA LEU A 265 1.90 -20.49 8.36
C LEU A 265 1.88 -20.25 6.83
N LEU A 266 0.71 -20.16 6.18
CA LEU A 266 0.64 -19.78 4.76
C LEU A 266 0.79 -18.28 4.55
N LYS A 267 0.15 -17.43 5.38
CA LYS A 267 0.35 -15.95 5.40
C LYS A 267 1.86 -15.66 5.54
N GLN A 268 2.50 -16.24 6.56
CA GLN A 268 3.96 -16.23 6.73
C GLN A 268 4.71 -16.67 5.48
N SER A 269 4.46 -17.87 4.95
CA SER A 269 5.22 -18.38 3.79
C SER A 269 5.07 -17.57 2.49
N PHE A 270 4.08 -16.67 2.45
CA PHE A 270 3.86 -15.69 1.40
C PHE A 270 4.61 -14.37 1.71
N GLU A 271 4.65 -13.97 2.97
CA GLU A 271 5.39 -12.82 3.51
C GLU A 271 6.93 -13.09 3.51
N GLU A 272 7.38 -14.28 3.91
CA GLU A 272 8.76 -14.85 3.79
C GLU A 272 9.34 -14.59 2.40
N ARG A 273 8.50 -14.79 1.37
CA ARG A 273 8.85 -14.69 -0.05
C ARG A 273 8.83 -13.26 -0.58
N LEU A 274 8.18 -12.33 0.12
CA LEU A 274 8.29 -10.90 -0.10
C LEU A 274 9.47 -10.30 0.71
N GLY A 275 9.93 -10.99 1.74
CA GLY A 275 10.98 -10.56 2.68
C GLY A 275 12.43 -11.01 2.36
N GLY A 276 12.62 -12.17 1.74
CA GLY A 276 13.87 -12.53 1.03
C GLY A 276 15.17 -12.59 1.85
N GLY A 277 15.21 -13.42 2.89
CA GLY A 277 16.34 -13.51 3.84
C GLY A 277 17.71 -14.00 3.31
N SER A 278 18.75 -13.74 4.09
CA SER A 278 20.16 -13.99 3.74
C SER A 278 20.64 -15.41 4.07
N SER A 279 21.31 -16.09 3.14
CA SER A 279 21.99 -17.37 3.40
C SER A 279 23.47 -17.19 3.80
N ASP A 280 23.89 -17.83 4.89
CA ASP A 280 25.25 -17.73 5.44
C ASP A 280 26.10 -18.93 4.99
N THR A 281 27.26 -18.68 4.35
CA THR A 281 28.27 -19.72 4.08
C THR A 281 29.65 -19.07 3.76
N PRO A 282 30.80 -19.66 4.17
CA PRO A 282 32.07 -18.91 4.19
C PRO A 282 32.71 -18.64 2.81
N GLU A 283 33.19 -17.41 2.61
CA GLU A 283 33.86 -16.99 1.36
C GLU A 283 35.26 -17.63 1.18
N PRO A 284 35.57 -18.27 0.04
CA PRO A 284 36.91 -18.74 -0.30
C PRO A 284 37.83 -17.59 -0.80
N PRO A 285 39.16 -17.67 -0.58
CA PRO A 285 40.06 -16.51 -0.71
C PRO A 285 40.32 -16.06 -2.17
N LYS A 286 40.27 -14.74 -2.38
CA LYS A 286 40.46 -14.06 -3.68
C LYS A 286 41.94 -14.00 -4.11
N PRO A 287 42.28 -14.33 -5.38
CA PRO A 287 43.57 -13.99 -6.00
C PRO A 287 43.71 -12.48 -6.30
N ALA A 288 44.95 -12.01 -6.49
CA ALA A 288 45.30 -10.58 -6.46
C ALA A 288 45.23 -9.81 -7.80
N THR A 289 45.03 -8.50 -7.70
CA THR A 289 44.92 -7.52 -8.79
C THR A 289 46.28 -6.97 -9.27
N PRO A 290 46.52 -6.81 -10.59
CA PRO A 290 47.54 -5.92 -11.16
C PRO A 290 46.96 -4.54 -11.56
N ALA A 291 47.78 -3.48 -11.63
CA ALA A 291 47.31 -2.10 -11.51
C ALA A 291 47.42 -1.18 -12.75
N ALA A 292 46.43 -0.29 -12.87
CA ALA A 292 46.44 1.14 -13.25
C ALA A 292 47.15 1.67 -14.53
N ARG A 293 46.44 2.57 -15.26
CA ARG A 293 46.91 3.94 -15.57
C ARG A 293 45.84 4.87 -16.18
N ASP A 294 45.74 6.05 -15.58
CA ASP A 294 45.62 7.44 -16.09
C ASP A 294 45.42 7.64 -17.63
N ASP A 295 44.71 8.68 -18.13
CA ASP A 295 44.07 9.84 -17.47
C ASP A 295 43.08 10.56 -18.43
N SER A 296 41.99 11.16 -17.93
CA SER A 296 41.31 12.34 -18.51
C SER A 296 40.13 12.84 -17.65
N VAL A 297 39.72 14.11 -17.84
CA VAL A 297 38.91 14.89 -16.89
C VAL A 297 37.49 15.14 -17.42
N ILE A 298 36.57 15.47 -16.50
CA ILE A 298 35.16 15.92 -16.68
C ILE A 298 34.12 14.80 -16.80
N THR A 299 33.64 14.34 -15.65
CA THR A 299 32.21 14.36 -15.22
C THR A 299 32.13 13.93 -13.76
N ASN A 300 31.25 14.55 -12.95
CA ASN A 300 30.88 14.02 -11.63
C ASN A 300 29.55 14.65 -11.17
N ARG A 301 28.79 13.89 -10.36
CA ARG A 301 27.46 14.16 -9.78
C ARG A 301 26.28 14.08 -10.78
N LEU A 302 25.17 13.43 -10.42
CA LEU A 302 24.90 12.53 -9.29
C LEU A 302 23.73 11.58 -9.65
N GLY A 303 23.74 10.36 -9.12
CA GLY A 303 22.62 9.40 -9.12
C GLY A 303 22.45 8.77 -7.74
N GLY A 304 21.48 7.88 -7.53
CA GLY A 304 20.35 7.48 -8.36
C GLY A 304 19.30 6.80 -7.46
N TYR A 305 18.02 6.81 -7.87
CA TYR A 305 16.90 6.42 -6.99
C TYR A 305 16.40 4.98 -7.23
N ALA A 306 15.30 4.60 -6.57
CA ALA A 306 14.71 3.25 -6.51
C ALA A 306 13.63 3.21 -5.40
N GLY A 307 12.46 2.58 -5.63
CA GLY A 307 11.32 2.60 -4.71
C GLY A 307 10.42 3.80 -4.98
N ALA A 308 10.32 4.70 -4.02
CA ALA A 308 9.92 6.09 -4.18
C ALA A 308 11.13 7.00 -3.91
N ASP A 309 11.18 8.20 -4.49
CA ASP A 309 12.13 9.27 -4.12
C ASP A 309 11.42 10.61 -4.39
N PRO A 310 11.17 11.47 -3.37
CA PRO A 310 10.58 12.79 -3.53
C PRO A 310 11.16 13.66 -4.65
N MET A 311 10.29 14.49 -5.23
CA MET A 311 10.69 15.57 -6.14
C MET A 311 11.23 16.80 -5.39
N LEU A 312 12.32 16.62 -4.65
CA LEU A 312 13.11 17.71 -4.06
C LEU A 312 14.53 17.74 -4.62
N ASP A 313 14.66 18.43 -5.75
CA ASP A 313 15.89 19.08 -6.19
C ASP A 313 15.47 20.34 -6.99
N ALA A 314 15.02 21.35 -6.27
CA ALA A 314 15.07 22.72 -6.75
C ALA A 314 16.50 23.22 -6.51
N ASP A 315 17.15 23.79 -7.53
CA ASP A 315 18.54 24.26 -7.42
C ASP A 315 18.74 25.13 -6.17
N PRO A 316 19.88 25.00 -5.46
CA PRO A 316 20.16 25.81 -4.28
C PRO A 316 20.10 27.29 -4.66
N ILE A 317 19.09 27.99 -4.13
CA ILE A 317 18.85 29.41 -4.42
C ILE A 317 20.14 30.17 -4.10
N ALA A 318 20.78 30.68 -5.15
CA ALA A 318 21.97 31.49 -5.00
C ALA A 318 21.67 32.66 -4.07
N VAL A 319 22.52 32.90 -3.07
CA VAL A 319 22.36 33.98 -2.08
C VAL A 319 22.61 35.34 -2.75
N GLY A 320 21.64 35.77 -3.56
CA GLY A 320 21.62 36.98 -4.34
C GLY A 320 20.45 37.85 -3.89
N THR A 321 20.74 38.75 -2.93
CA THR A 321 19.93 39.94 -2.60
C THR A 321 18.42 39.75 -2.55
N ALA A 322 17.88 39.46 -1.36
CA ALA A 322 16.46 39.65 -1.09
C ALA A 322 16.05 41.10 -1.43
N GLY A 323 15.01 41.26 -2.25
CA GLY A 323 14.36 42.55 -2.49
C GLY A 323 13.89 42.86 -3.92
N ASP A 324 14.44 42.24 -4.96
CA ASP A 324 14.25 42.70 -6.36
C ASP A 324 13.04 42.09 -7.10
N HIS A 325 12.31 41.17 -6.47
CA HIS A 325 11.05 40.64 -7.01
C HIS A 325 9.94 41.70 -6.88
N ASP A 326 9.23 41.98 -7.98
CA ASP A 326 8.01 42.79 -7.97
C ASP A 326 6.78 41.91 -7.66
N TRP A 327 6.26 42.04 -6.45
CA TRP A 327 5.02 41.38 -6.03
C TRP A 327 3.76 42.22 -6.24
N SER A 328 3.87 43.43 -6.81
CA SER A 328 2.71 44.28 -7.14
C SER A 328 1.63 43.58 -7.98
N PRO A 329 1.93 42.61 -8.88
CA PRO A 329 0.89 41.84 -9.58
C PRO A 329 -0.03 40.99 -8.69
N LEU A 330 0.32 40.74 -7.42
CA LEU A 330 -0.57 40.11 -6.44
C LEU A 330 -1.57 41.12 -5.84
N SER A 331 -1.23 42.41 -5.82
CA SER A 331 -2.07 43.48 -5.25
C SER A 331 -3.22 43.82 -6.21
N ARG A 332 -4.31 43.06 -6.11
CA ARG A 332 -5.44 43.10 -7.06
C ARG A 332 -6.78 42.87 -6.35
N ALA A 333 -7.85 43.38 -6.95
CA ALA A 333 -9.21 43.14 -6.47
C ALA A 333 -9.70 41.75 -6.90
N THR A 334 -10.43 41.06 -6.02
CA THR A 334 -11.05 39.74 -6.28
C THR A 334 -12.58 39.80 -6.31
N ASN A 335 -13.15 40.83 -5.70
CA ASN A 335 -14.57 41.18 -5.61
C ASN A 335 -15.47 40.05 -5.06
N PRO A 336 -15.56 39.89 -3.72
CA PRO A 336 -14.93 40.69 -2.66
C PRO A 336 -13.51 40.20 -2.28
N PRO A 337 -12.65 41.04 -1.65
CA PRO A 337 -12.73 42.52 -1.62
C PRO A 337 -12.63 43.15 -3.02
N ALA A 338 -13.28 44.29 -3.21
CA ALA A 338 -13.20 45.07 -4.46
C ALA A 338 -12.06 46.10 -4.45
N GLU A 339 -11.51 46.41 -3.27
CA GLU A 339 -10.24 47.14 -3.13
C GLU A 339 -9.04 46.22 -3.44
N PRO A 340 -7.98 46.69 -4.13
CA PRO A 340 -6.77 45.91 -4.32
C PRO A 340 -6.01 45.63 -3.01
N ALA A 341 -5.70 44.36 -2.79
CA ALA A 341 -4.92 43.81 -1.68
C ALA A 341 -4.19 42.53 -2.09
N ILE A 342 -3.37 41.97 -1.21
CA ILE A 342 -2.68 40.67 -1.35
C ILE A 342 -3.25 39.71 -0.29
N HIS A 343 -3.85 38.60 -0.73
CA HIS A 343 -4.42 37.53 0.11
C HIS A 343 -4.44 36.20 -0.67
N ALA A 344 -4.90 35.09 -0.08
CA ALA A 344 -4.81 33.75 -0.70
C ALA A 344 -5.32 33.70 -2.16
N ASP A 345 -6.49 34.28 -2.45
CA ASP A 345 -7.12 34.25 -3.79
C ASP A 345 -6.37 35.07 -4.87
N THR A 346 -5.37 35.86 -4.45
CA THR A 346 -4.52 36.66 -5.35
C THR A 346 -3.29 35.90 -5.86
N ALA A 347 -2.90 34.81 -5.19
CA ALA A 347 -1.64 34.11 -5.39
C ALA A 347 -1.84 32.58 -5.42
N ASN A 348 -1.19 31.86 -6.35
CA ASN A 348 -1.09 30.40 -6.21
C ASN A 348 -0.14 30.02 -5.05
N ALA A 349 -0.16 28.76 -4.61
CA ALA A 349 0.65 28.30 -3.47
C ALA A 349 2.16 28.66 -3.58
N ASN A 350 2.74 28.52 -4.77
CA ASN A 350 4.14 28.88 -5.04
C ASN A 350 4.41 30.39 -4.98
N GLN A 351 3.41 31.23 -5.33
CA GLN A 351 3.49 32.68 -5.17
C GLN A 351 3.29 33.08 -3.70
N SER A 352 2.34 32.47 -2.99
CA SER A 352 2.07 32.71 -1.57
C SER A 352 3.31 32.38 -0.71
N ALA A 353 3.86 31.17 -0.85
CA ALA A 353 5.04 30.74 -0.10
C ALA A 353 6.28 31.62 -0.37
N LYS A 354 6.50 32.01 -1.64
CA LYS A 354 7.63 32.90 -2.00
C LYS A 354 7.41 34.34 -1.52
N TYR A 355 6.18 34.88 -1.62
CA TYR A 355 5.86 36.19 -1.07
C TYR A 355 6.09 36.24 0.44
N VAL A 356 5.60 35.24 1.18
CA VAL A 356 5.81 35.11 2.63
C VAL A 356 7.29 34.96 2.96
N ALA A 357 8.04 34.12 2.26
CA ALA A 357 9.49 33.97 2.47
C ALA A 357 10.29 35.26 2.15
N GLU A 358 9.88 36.05 1.16
CA GLU A 358 10.59 37.27 0.75
C GLU A 358 10.17 38.55 1.50
N ARG A 359 8.94 38.62 2.03
CA ARG A 359 8.39 39.82 2.69
C ARG A 359 8.06 39.62 4.18
N HIS A 360 7.77 38.39 4.59
CA HIS A 360 7.39 38.02 5.96
C HIS A 360 8.25 36.87 6.54
N PRO A 361 9.60 36.82 6.35
CA PRO A 361 10.43 35.66 6.69
C PRO A 361 10.42 35.28 8.18
N HIS A 362 10.01 36.18 9.07
CA HIS A 362 9.85 35.91 10.50
C HIS A 362 8.76 34.85 10.79
N LEU A 363 7.77 34.70 9.90
CA LEU A 363 6.65 33.75 10.05
C LEU A 363 7.11 32.29 10.06
N ALA A 364 8.21 31.95 9.40
CA ALA A 364 8.74 30.58 9.36
C ALA A 364 9.10 30.01 10.75
N GLY A 365 9.18 30.85 11.79
CA GLY A 365 9.34 30.44 13.19
C GLY A 365 8.22 30.93 14.13
N VAL A 366 7.07 31.37 13.60
CA VAL A 366 5.92 31.75 14.45
C VAL A 366 5.20 30.50 14.93
N ASN A 367 4.57 29.75 14.01
CA ASN A 367 3.84 28.54 14.36
C ASN A 367 4.46 27.35 13.60
N PRO A 368 5.70 26.92 13.95
CA PRO A 368 6.35 25.81 13.25
C PRO A 368 5.55 24.51 13.38
N ARG A 369 4.75 24.39 14.45
CA ARG A 369 3.94 23.22 14.79
C ARG A 369 2.52 23.22 14.25
N PHE A 370 2.19 24.14 13.34
CA PHE A 370 0.87 24.16 12.70
C PHE A 370 0.56 22.86 11.93
N HIS A 371 1.61 22.22 11.40
CA HIS A 371 1.52 21.01 10.58
C HIS A 371 1.86 19.71 11.32
N ASP A 372 2.19 19.77 12.63
CA ASP A 372 2.45 18.57 13.44
C ASP A 372 1.21 17.66 13.47
N VAL A 373 1.41 16.36 13.63
CA VAL A 373 0.31 15.42 13.86
C VAL A 373 -0.37 15.69 15.21
N ASN A 374 -1.70 15.57 15.22
CA ASN A 374 -2.58 16.05 16.28
C ASN A 374 -2.45 17.56 16.59
N ALA A 375 -1.93 18.40 15.67
CA ALA A 375 -1.80 19.85 15.92
C ALA A 375 -3.14 20.56 16.21
N TYR A 376 -4.29 20.02 15.81
CA TYR A 376 -5.59 20.56 16.21
C TYR A 376 -5.87 20.31 17.70
N GLU A 377 -5.74 19.07 18.15
CA GLU A 377 -5.95 18.59 19.52
C GLU A 377 -4.90 19.14 20.50
N GLN A 378 -3.64 19.17 20.08
CA GLN A 378 -2.53 19.77 20.82
C GLN A 378 -2.68 21.29 20.95
N GLY A 379 -3.39 21.93 20.02
CA GLY A 379 -3.74 23.36 20.07
C GLY A 379 -2.98 24.28 19.13
N TYR A 380 -2.15 23.77 18.23
CA TYR A 380 -1.37 24.57 17.26
C TYR A 380 -2.16 24.93 15.98
N GLN A 381 -3.25 24.24 15.66
CA GLN A 381 -4.20 24.68 14.61
C GLN A 381 -5.36 25.52 15.18
N THR A 382 -5.36 25.79 16.49
CA THR A 382 -6.39 26.56 17.21
C THR A 382 -5.84 27.76 18.00
N ASN A 383 -4.52 28.03 17.90
CA ASN A 383 -3.80 29.13 18.54
C ASN A 383 -3.65 30.44 17.73
N CYS A 384 -4.56 30.80 16.82
CA CYS A 384 -4.46 32.02 15.99
C CYS A 384 -4.12 33.30 16.81
N THR A 385 -4.73 33.47 17.99
CA THR A 385 -4.44 34.58 18.92
C THR A 385 -3.02 34.57 19.50
N ARG A 386 -2.34 33.42 19.57
CA ARG A 386 -0.93 33.31 19.94
C ARG A 386 -0.02 33.51 18.73
N GLY A 387 -0.44 33.03 17.54
CA GLY A 387 0.25 33.26 16.27
C GLY A 387 0.51 34.74 16.00
N VAL A 388 -0.54 35.57 16.05
CA VAL A 388 -0.39 37.03 15.83
C VAL A 388 0.47 37.74 16.88
N VAL A 389 0.48 37.25 18.13
CA VAL A 389 1.32 37.80 19.20
C VAL A 389 2.79 37.41 19.01
N ALA A 390 3.06 36.14 18.68
CA ALA A 390 4.40 35.66 18.38
C ALA A 390 4.97 36.32 17.10
N SER A 391 4.15 36.57 16.07
CA SER A 391 4.56 37.36 14.90
C SER A 391 5.10 38.74 15.29
N ALA A 392 4.30 39.52 16.03
CA ALA A 392 4.68 40.86 16.46
C ALA A 392 5.93 40.86 17.37
N LEU A 393 6.08 39.88 18.26
CA LEU A 393 7.27 39.72 19.09
C LEU A 393 8.53 39.41 18.24
N ARG A 394 8.45 38.48 17.30
CA ARG A 394 9.56 38.16 16.36
C ARG A 394 9.95 39.38 15.52
N GLN A 395 8.97 40.16 15.07
CA GLN A 395 9.21 41.42 14.35
C GLN A 395 9.84 42.52 15.22
N ALA A 396 9.51 42.56 16.52
CA ALA A 396 10.17 43.42 17.51
C ALA A 396 11.58 42.91 17.91
N GLY A 397 12.06 41.81 17.33
CA GLY A 397 13.38 41.24 17.58
C GLY A 397 13.44 40.21 18.72
N ILE A 398 12.28 39.74 19.22
CA ILE A 398 12.16 38.78 20.32
C ILE A 398 11.81 37.41 19.72
N ASP A 399 12.80 36.51 19.68
CA ASP A 399 12.65 35.15 19.13
C ASP A 399 11.72 34.31 20.01
N THR A 400 10.55 33.93 19.48
CA THR A 400 9.50 33.21 20.22
C THR A 400 8.57 32.42 19.30
N GLU A 401 7.99 31.33 19.80
CA GLU A 401 7.01 30.49 19.11
C GLU A 401 5.58 30.76 19.62
N ALA A 402 4.58 30.52 18.77
CA ALA A 402 3.17 30.56 19.13
C ALA A 402 2.81 29.33 19.99
N GLY A 403 2.68 29.54 21.30
CA GLY A 403 2.23 28.50 22.22
C GLY A 403 0.86 27.90 21.82
N PRO A 404 0.58 26.64 22.18
CA PRO A 404 -0.68 25.99 21.84
C PRO A 404 -1.87 26.59 22.59
N LEU A 405 -3.06 26.47 21.99
CA LEU A 405 -4.35 26.81 22.59
C LEU A 405 -5.36 25.72 22.17
N ARG A 406 -5.51 24.67 22.99
CA ARG A 406 -6.34 23.51 22.65
C ARG A 406 -7.82 23.86 22.38
N PRO A 407 -8.57 23.07 21.60
CA PRO A 407 -9.94 23.37 21.23
C PRO A 407 -10.87 23.59 22.42
N GLU A 408 -10.75 22.79 23.50
CA GLU A 408 -11.55 22.93 24.73
C GLU A 408 -11.26 24.22 25.52
N HIS A 409 -10.20 24.94 25.16
CA HIS A 409 -9.80 26.20 25.78
C HIS A 409 -10.00 27.42 24.87
N MET A 410 -10.50 27.25 23.63
CA MET A 410 -10.65 28.34 22.67
C MET A 410 -11.60 29.44 23.18
N GLU A 411 -12.78 29.07 23.70
CA GLU A 411 -13.76 30.04 24.21
C GLU A 411 -13.28 30.79 25.47
N SER A 412 -12.42 30.19 26.28
CA SER A 412 -12.01 30.70 27.60
C SER A 412 -10.65 31.40 27.60
N MET A 413 -9.74 31.02 26.71
CA MET A 413 -8.37 31.55 26.65
C MET A 413 -7.96 32.11 25.26
N GLY A 414 -8.83 32.02 24.24
CA GLY A 414 -8.65 32.56 22.90
C GLY A 414 -9.23 33.97 22.69
N THR A 415 -9.27 34.81 23.72
CA THR A 415 -9.98 36.10 23.67
C THR A 415 -9.21 37.21 22.94
N LEU A 416 -9.95 38.17 22.35
CA LEU A 416 -9.37 39.39 21.76
C LEU A 416 -8.72 40.32 22.81
N ASP A 417 -9.10 40.18 24.08
CA ASP A 417 -8.43 40.82 25.21
C ASP A 417 -6.98 40.33 25.38
N HIS A 418 -6.70 39.04 25.18
CA HIS A 418 -5.32 38.52 25.22
C HIS A 418 -4.42 39.23 24.19
N VAL A 419 -4.91 39.39 22.95
CA VAL A 419 -4.16 40.04 21.88
C VAL A 419 -3.91 41.52 22.18
N ARG A 420 -4.94 42.27 22.61
CA ARG A 420 -4.79 43.68 23.02
C ARG A 420 -3.85 43.84 24.22
N ASP A 421 -3.95 42.97 25.22
CA ASP A 421 -3.16 43.10 26.44
C ASP A 421 -1.67 42.79 26.18
N GLN A 422 -1.37 41.93 25.19
CA GLN A 422 -0.01 41.71 24.71
C GLN A 422 0.50 42.85 23.80
N LEU A 423 -0.28 43.27 22.80
CA LEU A 423 0.21 44.15 21.73
C LEU A 423 -0.04 45.66 21.95
N GLY A 424 -0.94 46.03 22.86
CA GLY A 424 -1.44 47.40 22.98
C GLY A 424 -2.53 47.72 21.95
N GLY A 425 -2.77 49.03 21.76
CA GLY A 425 -3.82 49.54 20.85
C GLY A 425 -5.26 49.37 21.35
N ASP A 426 -6.20 49.83 20.52
CA ASP A 426 -7.65 49.73 20.71
C ASP A 426 -8.31 49.10 19.47
N TRP A 427 -9.25 48.17 19.68
CA TRP A 427 -10.00 47.50 18.60
C TRP A 427 -10.97 48.47 17.90
N GLN A 428 -10.88 48.56 16.58
CA GLN A 428 -11.67 49.44 15.69
C GLN A 428 -12.59 48.58 14.83
N SER A 429 -13.90 48.80 14.85
CA SER A 429 -14.86 47.97 14.09
C SER A 429 -15.04 48.48 12.66
N HIS A 430 -15.05 47.59 11.67
CA HIS A 430 -15.12 47.88 10.23
C HIS A 430 -16.32 47.16 9.57
N GLY A 431 -16.85 47.72 8.47
CA GLY A 431 -18.02 47.17 7.78
C GLY A 431 -17.71 45.97 6.89
N ASP A 432 -16.63 46.06 6.12
CA ASP A 432 -16.17 45.03 5.18
C ASP A 432 -14.62 45.07 5.04
N TYR A 433 -14.07 44.14 4.24
CA TYR A 433 -12.62 44.10 4.00
C TYR A 433 -12.13 45.31 3.22
N ASP A 434 -12.96 45.93 2.37
CA ASP A 434 -12.57 47.12 1.63
C ASP A 434 -12.30 48.30 2.59
N ASP A 435 -13.13 48.47 3.63
CA ASP A 435 -12.91 49.44 4.70
C ASP A 435 -11.64 49.16 5.51
N VAL A 436 -11.30 47.89 5.75
CA VAL A 436 -10.02 47.52 6.37
C VAL A 436 -8.84 47.86 5.45
N ILE A 437 -8.96 47.55 4.15
CA ILE A 437 -7.91 47.84 3.14
C ILE A 437 -7.68 49.34 3.04
N ARG A 438 -8.75 50.16 2.96
CA ARG A 438 -8.64 51.64 2.99
C ARG A 438 -7.93 52.11 4.26
N ALA A 439 -8.37 51.63 5.42
CA ALA A 439 -7.82 52.04 6.71
C ALA A 439 -6.35 51.62 6.90
N MET A 440 -5.89 50.53 6.30
CA MET A 440 -4.47 50.15 6.31
C MET A 440 -3.65 50.92 5.26
N ARG A 441 -4.22 51.18 4.07
CA ARG A 441 -3.58 51.95 2.99
C ARG A 441 -3.34 53.42 3.36
N ASP A 442 -4.21 54.00 4.20
CA ASP A 442 -4.07 55.37 4.70
C ASP A 442 -3.03 55.52 5.84
N ARG A 443 -2.49 54.41 6.37
CA ARG A 443 -1.40 54.40 7.36
C ARG A 443 -0.02 54.41 6.66
N PRO A 444 1.08 54.80 7.33
CA PRO A 444 2.43 54.72 6.76
C PRO A 444 2.79 53.31 6.24
N LEU A 445 3.75 53.23 5.31
CA LEU A 445 4.35 51.95 4.93
C LEU A 445 4.93 51.22 6.17
N ASP A 446 4.92 49.89 6.11
CA ASP A 446 5.29 48.97 7.17
C ASP A 446 4.42 49.06 8.45
N SER A 447 3.31 49.82 8.42
CA SER A 447 2.28 49.81 9.47
C SER A 447 1.53 48.47 9.52
N ARG A 448 1.19 48.03 10.73
CA ARG A 448 0.61 46.71 11.01
C ARG A 448 -0.62 46.79 11.89
N ALA A 449 -1.47 45.80 11.74
CA ALA A 449 -2.62 45.57 12.61
C ALA A 449 -2.92 44.07 12.70
N VAL A 450 -3.59 43.66 13.77
CA VAL A 450 -4.30 42.37 13.80
C VAL A 450 -5.71 42.60 13.28
N ILE A 451 -6.19 41.80 12.33
CA ILE A 451 -7.62 41.71 12.01
C ILE A 451 -8.25 40.57 12.79
N ALA A 452 -9.44 40.81 13.33
CA ALA A 452 -10.33 39.79 13.85
C ALA A 452 -11.56 39.69 12.95
N VAL A 453 -11.82 38.48 12.45
CA VAL A 453 -12.94 38.17 11.55
C VAL A 453 -13.90 37.24 12.27
N LYS A 454 -15.19 37.56 12.26
CA LYS A 454 -16.27 36.59 12.46
C LYS A 454 -16.99 36.32 11.15
N TYR A 455 -17.34 35.06 10.89
CA TYR A 455 -18.01 34.62 9.66
C TYR A 455 -18.87 33.38 9.92
N LEU A 456 -19.77 33.03 9.00
CA LEU A 456 -20.53 31.78 9.06
C LEU A 456 -19.81 30.69 8.27
N GLY A 457 -19.66 29.50 8.87
CA GLY A 457 -19.13 28.31 8.21
C GLY A 457 -20.14 27.65 7.26
N PRO A 458 -19.72 26.65 6.46
CA PRO A 458 -20.60 25.92 5.54
C PRO A 458 -21.76 25.17 6.22
N ASP A 459 -21.64 24.90 7.52
CA ASP A 459 -22.62 24.28 8.41
C ASP A 459 -23.60 25.30 9.04
N GLY A 460 -23.32 26.60 8.92
CA GLY A 460 -24.08 27.69 9.52
C GLY A 460 -23.65 28.09 10.94
N VAL A 461 -22.55 27.56 11.47
CA VAL A 461 -21.98 27.97 12.76
C VAL A 461 -21.16 29.26 12.61
N GLU A 462 -21.14 30.12 13.62
CA GLU A 462 -20.31 31.33 13.62
C GLU A 462 -18.88 31.01 14.09
N TYR A 463 -17.92 31.17 13.20
CA TYR A 463 -16.49 30.98 13.46
C TYR A 463 -15.77 32.33 13.64
N GLY A 464 -14.64 32.31 14.33
CA GLY A 464 -13.75 33.46 14.51
C GLY A 464 -12.31 33.11 14.12
N HIS A 465 -11.64 34.01 13.41
CA HIS A 465 -10.20 33.93 13.11
C HIS A 465 -9.49 35.26 13.40
N VAL A 466 -8.20 35.23 13.73
CA VAL A 466 -7.35 36.43 13.82
C VAL A 466 -6.06 36.26 13.02
N ALA A 467 -5.70 37.29 12.27
CA ALA A 467 -4.55 37.30 11.35
C ALA A 467 -3.88 38.68 11.32
N GLU A 468 -2.75 38.82 10.60
CA GLU A 468 -2.01 40.07 10.48
C GLU A 468 -2.37 40.80 9.16
N VAL A 469 -2.49 42.13 9.21
CA VAL A 469 -2.67 42.99 8.05
C VAL A 469 -1.54 44.02 8.03
N VAL A 470 -0.87 44.16 6.88
CA VAL A 470 0.35 44.97 6.74
C VAL A 470 0.24 45.89 5.53
N HIS A 471 0.60 47.17 5.69
CA HIS A 471 0.77 48.08 4.54
C HIS A 471 2.18 47.93 3.94
N THR A 472 2.31 47.03 2.98
CA THR A 472 3.57 46.76 2.26
C THR A 472 3.78 47.71 1.08
N ARG A 473 4.99 47.74 0.51
CA ARG A 473 5.31 48.58 -0.66
C ARG A 473 4.53 48.21 -1.93
N GLU A 474 3.97 47.01 -1.98
CA GLU A 474 3.11 46.50 -3.07
C GLU A 474 1.60 46.76 -2.83
N GLY A 475 1.19 47.07 -1.59
CA GLY A 475 -0.20 47.25 -1.20
C GLY A 475 -0.50 46.72 0.20
N VAL A 476 -1.78 46.60 0.53
CA VAL A 476 -2.21 45.98 1.80
C VAL A 476 -2.16 44.47 1.64
N ALA A 477 -1.44 43.79 2.52
CA ALA A 477 -1.32 42.33 2.53
C ALA A 477 -1.98 41.76 3.80
N PHE A 478 -2.78 40.71 3.61
CA PHE A 478 -3.34 39.88 4.68
C PHE A 478 -2.51 38.60 4.78
N VAL A 479 -1.90 38.39 5.93
CA VAL A 479 -0.97 37.29 6.17
C VAL A 479 -1.36 36.62 7.47
N ASP A 480 -1.31 35.30 7.50
CA ASP A 480 -1.80 34.48 8.60
C ASP A 480 -0.61 33.85 9.33
N PRO A 481 -0.24 34.35 10.53
CA PRO A 481 0.86 33.79 11.31
C PRO A 481 0.52 32.46 11.99
N GLN A 482 -0.72 31.98 11.90
CA GLN A 482 -1.07 30.65 12.34
C GLN A 482 -0.68 29.61 11.30
N THR A 483 -1.01 29.87 10.03
CA THR A 483 -0.76 28.96 8.89
C THR A 483 0.56 29.24 8.16
N ASN A 484 1.32 30.25 8.61
CA ASN A 484 2.54 30.78 7.97
C ASN A 484 2.34 31.11 6.48
N SER A 485 1.15 31.59 6.09
CA SER A 485 0.72 31.75 4.69
C SER A 485 0.00 33.07 4.43
N LEU A 486 -0.37 33.38 3.17
CA LEU A 486 -1.33 34.45 2.88
C LEU A 486 -2.72 34.07 3.40
N MET A 487 -3.37 34.98 4.13
CA MET A 487 -4.68 34.72 4.73
C MET A 487 -5.73 34.42 3.65
N SER A 488 -6.50 33.35 3.84
CA SER A 488 -7.78 33.17 3.14
C SER A 488 -8.82 34.05 3.80
N LEU A 489 -9.54 34.88 3.04
CA LEU A 489 -10.51 35.85 3.57
C LEU A 489 -11.91 35.20 3.65
N PRO A 490 -12.48 34.93 4.84
CA PRO A 490 -13.80 34.33 4.94
C PRO A 490 -14.91 35.28 4.48
N HIS A 491 -15.82 34.78 3.64
CA HIS A 491 -16.89 35.58 3.04
C HIS A 491 -18.25 34.84 3.09
N PRO A 492 -19.36 35.53 3.42
CA PRO A 492 -19.43 36.91 3.89
C PRO A 492 -18.94 37.05 5.35
N PRO A 493 -18.19 38.11 5.70
CA PRO A 493 -17.91 38.40 7.10
C PRO A 493 -19.18 38.86 7.82
N VAL A 494 -19.36 38.40 9.06
CA VAL A 494 -20.42 38.81 10.00
C VAL A 494 -19.96 40.00 10.85
N LYS A 495 -18.68 40.04 11.20
CA LYS A 495 -18.05 41.17 11.89
C LYS A 495 -16.56 41.26 11.55
N LEU A 496 -16.04 42.47 11.43
CA LEU A 496 -14.61 42.75 11.31
C LEU A 496 -14.20 43.76 12.39
N ASP A 497 -13.13 43.46 13.13
CA ASP A 497 -12.45 44.42 13.99
C ASP A 497 -10.95 44.44 13.65
N LEU A 498 -10.31 45.60 13.82
CA LEU A 498 -8.91 45.85 13.49
C LEU A 498 -8.20 46.45 14.70
N LEU A 499 -7.04 45.89 15.07
CA LEU A 499 -6.18 46.36 16.16
C LEU A 499 -4.83 46.80 15.61
N PRO A 500 -4.65 48.09 15.28
CA PRO A 500 -3.33 48.65 14.97
C PRO A 500 -2.47 48.66 16.24
N TYR A 501 -1.20 48.25 16.10
CA TYR A 501 -0.25 48.17 17.21
C TYR A 501 1.12 48.75 16.81
N ASP A 502 1.96 49.06 17.80
CA ASP A 502 3.32 49.60 17.61
C ASP A 502 4.37 48.60 18.13
N LEU A 503 5.40 48.30 17.33
CA LEU A 503 6.40 47.29 17.67
C LEU A 503 7.33 47.69 18.83
N ALA A 504 7.50 48.98 19.11
CA ALA A 504 8.23 49.42 20.30
C ALA A 504 7.35 49.26 21.56
N GLU A 505 6.06 49.55 21.49
CA GLU A 505 5.13 49.28 22.59
C GLU A 505 5.04 47.77 22.90
N VAL A 506 5.03 46.91 21.87
CA VAL A 506 5.12 45.44 22.01
C VAL A 506 6.38 45.02 22.77
N ALA A 507 7.55 45.57 22.41
CA ALA A 507 8.82 45.27 23.08
C ALA A 507 8.84 45.73 24.56
N GLU A 508 8.38 46.96 24.83
CA GLU A 508 8.29 47.51 26.20
C GLU A 508 7.33 46.68 27.08
N ARG A 509 6.17 46.29 26.54
CA ARG A 509 5.19 45.43 27.23
C ARG A 509 5.74 44.04 27.55
N HIS A 510 6.51 43.45 26.65
CA HIS A 510 7.13 42.14 26.87
C HIS A 510 8.20 42.19 27.98
N ALA A 511 9.08 43.19 27.94
CA ALA A 511 10.13 43.38 28.95
C ALA A 511 9.55 43.61 30.36
N ALA A 512 8.48 44.43 30.48
CA ALA A 512 7.83 44.69 31.76
C ALA A 512 7.20 43.43 32.41
N ARG A 513 6.81 42.43 31.61
CA ARG A 513 6.27 41.16 32.10
C ARG A 513 7.35 40.21 32.59
N THR A 514 8.43 40.01 31.84
CA THR A 514 9.51 39.06 32.19
C THR A 514 10.29 39.48 33.43
N ASP A 515 10.49 40.79 33.66
CA ASP A 515 11.03 41.33 34.92
C ASP A 515 10.12 41.04 36.14
N THR A 516 8.81 40.87 35.92
CA THR A 516 7.84 40.63 37.00
C THR A 516 7.81 39.15 37.42
N GLU A 517 7.78 38.22 36.47
CA GLU A 517 7.67 36.78 36.76
C GLU A 517 8.88 36.22 37.52
N THR A 518 10.07 36.76 37.25
CA THR A 518 11.34 36.37 37.90
C THR A 518 11.35 36.63 39.42
N SER A 519 10.40 37.42 39.95
CA SER A 519 10.34 37.81 41.37
C SER A 519 9.49 36.90 42.27
N THR A 520 8.77 35.89 41.75
CA THR A 520 7.66 35.23 42.49
C THR A 520 7.67 33.70 42.50
N GLN A 521 8.74 33.09 43.06
CA GLN A 521 8.73 31.69 43.54
C GLN A 521 8.57 31.56 45.07
N ASP A 522 7.64 32.31 45.69
CA ASP A 522 7.14 32.00 47.05
C ASP A 522 5.75 32.60 47.36
N ARG A 523 4.69 31.83 47.08
CA ARG A 523 3.52 31.68 47.98
C ARG A 523 2.48 30.68 47.46
N THR A 524 1.72 30.11 48.40
CA THR A 524 0.61 29.17 48.16
C THR A 524 -0.76 29.84 48.39
N THR A 525 -1.83 29.11 48.04
CA THR A 525 -3.25 29.24 48.49
C THR A 525 -4.18 30.33 47.90
N THR A 526 -5.28 29.85 47.26
CA THR A 526 -6.72 30.28 47.35
C THR A 526 -7.16 31.66 46.82
N SER A 527 -8.37 31.85 46.27
CA SER A 527 -9.53 30.96 45.98
C SER A 527 -10.56 31.63 45.04
N ASP A 528 -11.64 30.91 44.72
CA ASP A 528 -12.90 31.33 44.05
C ASP A 528 -12.89 31.60 42.54
N SER A 529 -13.94 31.24 41.77
CA SER A 529 -15.03 30.28 42.08
C SER A 529 -15.73 29.71 40.84
N GLY A 530 -15.84 28.37 40.79
CA GLY A 530 -16.93 27.62 40.16
C GLY A 530 -17.06 27.61 38.63
N TYR A 531 -16.74 26.46 38.02
CA TYR A 531 -17.77 25.49 37.61
C TYR A 531 -17.33 24.07 38.02
N GLY A 532 -18.28 23.15 38.23
CA GLY A 532 -18.05 21.89 38.95
C GLY A 532 -17.50 20.75 38.09
N ALA A 533 -16.63 19.91 38.67
CA ALA A 533 -15.93 18.82 37.98
C ALA A 533 -16.64 17.46 38.05
N ALA A 534 -16.23 16.56 37.16
CA ALA A 534 -16.12 15.12 37.42
C ALA A 534 -14.68 14.69 37.05
N GLU A 535 -14.01 13.93 37.92
CA GLU A 535 -12.60 13.55 37.74
C GLU A 535 -12.44 12.28 36.88
N PRO A 536 -11.64 12.30 35.80
CA PRO A 536 -11.09 11.10 35.17
C PRO A 536 -9.92 10.53 36.00
N GLY A 537 -9.65 9.24 35.84
CA GLY A 537 -8.59 8.54 36.59
C GLY A 537 -7.16 8.98 36.25
N GLN A 538 -6.22 8.65 37.13
CA GLN A 538 -4.79 8.96 36.98
C GLN A 538 -4.19 8.28 35.74
N ARG A 539 -3.69 9.05 34.77
CA ARG A 539 -2.72 8.56 33.78
C ARG A 539 -1.36 8.33 34.44
N GLY A 540 -0.57 7.41 33.88
CA GLY A 540 0.78 7.07 34.37
C GLY A 540 1.83 8.11 34.01
N ASP A 541 3.05 7.93 34.55
CA ASP A 541 4.19 8.84 34.31
C ASP A 541 4.67 8.80 32.84
N GLU A 542 4.36 9.84 32.07
CA GLU A 542 5.00 10.09 30.77
C GLU A 542 6.49 10.41 30.97
N ARG A 543 7.36 9.56 30.44
CA ARG A 543 8.81 9.70 30.55
C ARG A 543 9.34 10.58 29.41
N PRO A 544 10.06 11.69 29.68
CA PRO A 544 10.44 12.65 28.64
C PRO A 544 11.27 12.01 27.51
N PRO A 545 11.23 12.56 26.28
CA PRO A 545 12.01 12.06 25.15
C PRO A 545 13.51 11.98 25.43
N PRO A 546 14.25 11.01 24.85
CA PRO A 546 15.68 10.88 25.06
C PRO A 546 16.46 12.16 24.72
N THR A 547 17.32 12.59 25.64
CA THR A 547 18.25 13.69 25.38
C THR A 547 19.28 13.29 24.30
N ARG A 548 19.89 14.28 23.61
CA ARG A 548 20.97 14.00 22.65
C ARG A 548 22.16 13.22 23.23
N GLU A 549 22.40 13.30 24.54
CA GLU A 549 23.41 12.47 25.20
C GLU A 549 22.95 11.01 25.38
N GLU A 550 21.67 10.79 25.67
CA GLU A 550 21.07 9.43 25.72
C GLU A 550 21.02 8.80 24.33
N ILE A 551 20.61 9.53 23.29
CA ILE A 551 20.68 9.07 21.89
C ILE A 551 22.13 8.81 21.50
N GLY A 552 23.06 9.68 21.90
CA GLY A 552 24.50 9.48 21.69
C GLY A 552 25.05 8.23 22.38
N ARG A 553 24.54 7.87 23.57
CA ARG A 553 24.89 6.61 24.26
C ARG A 553 24.25 5.38 23.60
N TYR A 554 22.98 5.46 23.20
CA TYR A 554 22.27 4.41 22.46
C TYR A 554 22.97 4.07 21.14
N LEU A 555 23.37 5.07 20.36
CA LEU A 555 24.15 4.89 19.12
C LEU A 555 25.54 4.24 19.34
N GLN A 556 26.02 4.13 20.58
CA GLN A 556 27.27 3.42 20.92
C GLN A 556 27.02 2.00 21.48
N GLU A 557 25.77 1.55 21.62
CA GLU A 557 25.48 0.18 22.01
C GLU A 557 25.96 -0.81 20.92
N PRO A 558 26.55 -1.96 21.29
CA PRO A 558 27.07 -2.92 20.32
C PRO A 558 26.06 -3.34 19.26
N ARG A 559 24.81 -3.64 19.66
CA ARG A 559 23.72 -4.02 18.75
C ARG A 559 23.38 -2.93 17.71
N VAL A 560 23.42 -1.66 18.10
CA VAL A 560 23.14 -0.53 17.20
C VAL A 560 24.34 -0.27 16.28
N GLN A 561 25.56 -0.42 16.79
CA GLN A 561 26.80 -0.40 16.02
C GLN A 561 26.91 -1.59 15.04
N ASP A 562 26.31 -2.74 15.35
CA ASP A 562 26.20 -3.89 14.46
C ASP A 562 25.17 -3.63 13.35
N ALA A 563 23.96 -3.18 13.71
CA ALA A 563 22.91 -2.80 12.75
C ALA A 563 23.39 -1.73 11.76
N MET A 564 23.98 -0.63 12.24
CA MET A 564 24.53 0.42 11.37
C MET A 564 25.62 -0.10 10.43
N ARG A 565 26.42 -1.09 10.84
CA ARG A 565 27.46 -1.71 10.00
C ARG A 565 26.88 -2.61 8.90
N VAL A 566 25.78 -3.31 9.18
CA VAL A 566 25.01 -4.07 8.18
C VAL A 566 24.41 -3.11 7.16
N ALA A 567 23.80 -2.01 7.62
CA ALA A 567 23.28 -0.95 6.76
C ALA A 567 24.38 -0.33 5.87
N ASP A 568 25.53 -0.05 6.45
CA ASP A 568 26.71 0.45 5.74
C ASP A 568 27.18 -0.49 4.62
N ALA A 569 27.07 -1.81 4.82
CA ALA A 569 27.41 -2.82 3.81
C ALA A 569 26.46 -2.79 2.60
N ILE A 570 25.18 -2.47 2.81
CA ILE A 570 24.22 -2.26 1.71
C ILE A 570 24.70 -1.11 0.82
N SER A 571 25.02 0.06 1.38
CA SER A 571 25.57 1.20 0.60
C SER A 571 27.02 1.01 0.11
N ARG A 572 27.70 -0.08 0.49
CA ARG A 572 28.98 -0.51 -0.13
C ARG A 572 28.75 -1.44 -1.32
N ARG A 573 27.64 -2.20 -1.32
CA ARG A 573 27.17 -3.04 -2.43
C ARG A 573 26.46 -2.23 -3.51
N ASP A 574 25.61 -1.28 -3.11
CA ASP A 574 24.83 -0.40 -3.97
C ASP A 574 25.10 1.08 -3.62
N PRO A 575 26.10 1.74 -4.23
CA PRO A 575 26.47 3.12 -3.90
C PRO A 575 25.36 4.16 -4.13
N ASP A 576 24.34 3.83 -4.92
CA ASP A 576 23.18 4.68 -5.18
C ASP A 576 22.25 4.77 -3.95
N SER A 577 22.18 3.70 -3.12
CA SER A 577 21.40 3.65 -1.86
C SER A 577 21.88 4.60 -0.75
N ARG A 578 22.98 5.33 -0.97
CA ARG A 578 23.51 6.32 -0.04
C ARG A 578 22.55 7.50 0.14
N ILE A 579 22.23 7.79 1.39
CA ILE A 579 21.29 8.85 1.80
C ILE A 579 22.00 10.20 1.81
N THR A 580 21.35 11.23 1.25
CA THR A 580 21.83 12.61 1.31
C THR A 580 21.46 13.23 2.65
N VAL A 581 22.44 13.61 3.47
CA VAL A 581 22.27 14.37 4.72
C VAL A 581 23.10 15.64 4.60
N ASP A 582 22.49 16.81 4.85
CA ASP A 582 23.12 18.14 4.76
C ASP A 582 23.89 18.39 3.43
N GLY A 583 23.41 17.78 2.32
CA GLY A 583 24.04 17.86 1.00
C GLY A 583 25.19 16.87 0.75
N GLN A 584 25.53 16.01 1.71
CA GLN A 584 26.53 14.94 1.57
C GLN A 584 25.86 13.57 1.49
N LYS A 585 26.22 12.75 0.50
CA LYS A 585 25.80 11.33 0.44
C LYS A 585 26.61 10.49 1.44
N LEU A 586 25.95 10.01 2.48
CA LEU A 586 26.46 9.14 3.54
C LEU A 586 26.08 7.67 3.29
N HIS A 587 26.80 6.72 3.88
CA HIS A 587 26.29 5.35 4.03
C HIS A 587 25.09 5.31 4.99
N ILE A 588 24.24 4.28 4.88
CA ILE A 588 23.00 4.20 5.67
C ILE A 588 23.26 4.23 7.19
N GLY A 589 24.32 3.58 7.69
CA GLY A 589 24.68 3.62 9.12
C GLY A 589 25.17 5.00 9.56
N GLU A 590 26.03 5.63 8.75
CA GLU A 590 26.46 7.02 8.93
C GLU A 590 25.25 8.00 8.94
N ALA A 591 24.24 7.77 8.10
CA ALA A 591 23.02 8.57 8.04
C ALA A 591 22.13 8.39 9.27
N ILE A 592 21.91 7.16 9.76
CA ILE A 592 21.17 6.90 11.02
C ILE A 592 21.82 7.66 12.18
N ALA A 593 23.16 7.59 12.30
CA ALA A 593 23.89 8.29 13.35
C ALA A 593 23.82 9.82 13.24
N ALA A 594 23.64 10.37 12.03
CA ALA A 594 23.52 11.80 11.77
C ALA A 594 22.08 12.34 11.90
N LEU A 595 21.07 11.48 11.71
CA LEU A 595 19.65 11.84 11.69
C LEU A 595 18.93 11.53 13.01
N LEU A 596 19.18 10.38 13.67
CA LEU A 596 18.48 10.02 14.91
C LEU A 596 18.62 11.09 16.04
N PRO A 597 19.75 11.81 16.22
CA PRO A 597 19.85 12.93 17.17
C PRO A 597 19.05 14.20 16.80
N ARG A 598 18.36 14.19 15.66
CA ARG A 598 17.37 15.19 15.21
C ARG A 598 15.93 14.75 15.49
N HIS A 599 15.72 13.45 15.74
CA HIS A 599 14.43 12.78 15.91
C HIS A 599 14.30 12.12 17.30
N PRO A 600 14.22 12.92 18.39
CA PRO A 600 14.04 12.40 19.75
C PRO A 600 12.75 11.59 19.94
N GLU A 601 11.71 11.86 19.15
CA GLU A 601 10.46 11.09 19.07
C GLU A 601 10.71 9.67 18.54
N MET A 602 11.40 9.53 17.40
CA MET A 602 11.84 8.20 16.92
C MET A 602 12.74 7.48 17.94
N ALA A 603 13.60 8.22 18.66
CA ALA A 603 14.41 7.65 19.72
C ALA A 603 13.59 7.23 20.96
N ALA A 604 12.45 7.87 21.24
CA ALA A 604 11.51 7.44 22.28
C ALA A 604 10.78 6.16 21.87
N LEU A 605 10.32 6.06 20.61
CA LEU A 605 9.76 4.83 20.05
C LEU A 605 10.74 3.66 20.15
N LEU A 606 12.00 3.85 19.74
CA LEU A 606 13.04 2.81 19.89
C LEU A 606 13.30 2.44 21.37
N ARG A 607 13.27 3.40 22.29
CA ARG A 607 13.47 3.16 23.73
C ARG A 607 12.31 2.39 24.38
N ASP A 608 11.08 2.71 24.00
CA ASP A 608 9.86 2.34 24.73
C ASP A 608 8.96 1.34 23.97
N VAL A 609 9.35 0.88 22.78
CA VAL A 609 8.64 -0.12 21.94
C VAL A 609 9.63 -1.22 21.50
N PRO A 610 9.95 -2.21 22.36
CA PRO A 610 11.04 -3.16 22.08
C PRO A 610 10.88 -4.02 20.83
N PHE A 611 9.64 -4.34 20.41
CA PHE A 611 9.41 -5.11 19.18
C PHE A 611 9.71 -4.28 17.92
N LEU A 612 9.31 -3.00 17.91
CA LEU A 612 9.64 -2.03 16.86
C LEU A 612 11.15 -1.72 16.84
N GLU A 613 11.79 -1.61 18.01
CA GLU A 613 13.24 -1.45 18.11
C GLU A 613 14.00 -2.63 17.49
N ASN A 614 13.63 -3.87 17.85
CA ASN A 614 14.22 -5.08 17.28
C ASN A 614 14.03 -5.12 15.76
N SER A 615 12.82 -4.80 15.27
CA SER A 615 12.52 -4.75 13.83
C SER A 615 13.39 -3.75 13.09
N LEU A 616 13.45 -2.50 13.56
CA LEU A 616 14.20 -1.42 12.93
C LEU A 616 15.74 -1.57 13.05
N LEU A 617 16.24 -2.31 14.04
CA LEU A 617 17.65 -2.70 14.11
C LEU A 617 17.99 -3.90 13.21
N ALA A 618 17.06 -4.84 13.00
CA ALA A 618 17.21 -5.94 12.05
C ALA A 618 17.00 -5.50 10.58
N ARG A 619 16.29 -4.38 10.36
CA ARG A 619 16.06 -3.75 9.05
C ARG A 619 16.45 -2.25 9.06
N PRO A 620 17.75 -1.92 9.19
CA PRO A 620 18.21 -0.55 9.40
C PRO A 620 18.02 0.39 8.20
N GLN A 621 17.79 -0.14 6.99
CA GLN A 621 17.39 0.69 5.84
C GLN A 621 16.03 1.38 6.08
N THR A 622 15.09 0.67 6.70
CA THR A 622 13.75 1.17 7.02
C THR A 622 13.80 2.23 8.11
N LEU A 623 14.62 2.02 9.15
CA LEU A 623 14.92 3.07 10.15
C LEU A 623 15.50 4.33 9.48
N ALA A 624 16.44 4.16 8.55
CA ALA A 624 17.04 5.29 7.85
C ALA A 624 16.08 5.99 6.88
N ASN A 625 15.05 5.29 6.38
CA ASN A 625 14.00 5.88 5.57
C ASN A 625 12.97 6.62 6.44
N LEU A 626 12.52 6.06 7.58
CA LEU A 626 11.72 6.80 8.57
C LEU A 626 12.40 8.12 8.96
N LEU A 627 13.70 8.08 9.25
CA LEU A 627 14.54 9.25 9.57
C LEU A 627 14.72 10.27 8.42
N ARG A 628 14.20 10.01 7.21
CA ARG A 628 14.10 10.99 6.11
C ARG A 628 12.70 11.62 6.00
N HIS A 629 11.67 11.00 6.56
CA HIS A 629 10.26 11.35 6.39
C HIS A 629 9.59 11.54 7.77
N PRO A 630 9.67 12.74 8.38
CA PRO A 630 9.10 13.00 9.71
C PRO A 630 7.63 12.59 9.85
N GLN A 631 6.83 12.83 8.80
CA GLN A 631 5.42 12.44 8.72
C GLN A 631 5.18 10.93 8.89
N ALA A 632 6.14 10.09 8.48
CA ALA A 632 6.07 8.64 8.71
C ALA A 632 6.42 8.27 10.16
N ILE A 633 7.26 9.06 10.84
CA ILE A 633 7.54 8.87 12.28
C ILE A 633 6.32 9.27 13.11
N GLU A 634 5.67 10.39 12.76
CA GLU A 634 4.46 10.86 13.42
C GLU A 634 3.29 9.87 13.30
N VAL A 635 3.03 9.34 12.08
CA VAL A 635 2.02 8.29 11.87
C VAL A 635 2.38 7.00 12.61
N LEU A 636 3.67 6.64 12.68
CA LEU A 636 4.12 5.48 13.44
C LEU A 636 3.94 5.68 14.96
N GLU A 637 4.05 6.91 15.47
CA GLU A 637 3.78 7.26 16.87
C GLU A 637 2.28 7.20 17.20
N ASP A 638 1.41 7.78 16.35
CA ASP A 638 -0.06 7.63 16.42
C ASP A 638 -0.45 6.14 16.55
N CYS A 639 0.00 5.31 15.60
CA CYS A 639 -0.36 3.89 15.55
C CYS A 639 0.25 3.07 16.70
N VAL A 640 1.46 3.39 17.16
CA VAL A 640 2.04 2.77 18.37
C VAL A 640 1.21 3.12 19.61
N GLN A 641 0.73 4.35 19.72
CA GLN A 641 -0.04 4.79 20.88
C GLN A 641 -1.45 4.20 20.89
N GLU A 642 -2.10 4.05 19.73
CA GLU A 642 -3.36 3.32 19.59
C GLU A 642 -3.23 1.86 20.05
N VAL A 643 -2.18 1.14 19.60
CA VAL A 643 -1.89 -0.25 20.01
C VAL A 643 -1.64 -0.39 21.53
N ARG A 644 -1.12 0.66 22.18
CA ARG A 644 -0.90 0.70 23.64
C ARG A 644 -2.16 1.01 24.44
N ASP A 645 -2.96 1.97 23.99
CA ASP A 645 -4.09 2.53 24.75
C ASP A 645 -5.44 1.83 24.47
N HIS A 646 -5.50 0.92 23.48
CA HIS A 646 -6.73 0.21 23.12
C HIS A 646 -7.36 -0.55 24.31
N GLU A 647 -8.63 -0.26 24.61
CA GLU A 647 -9.33 -0.75 25.83
C GLU A 647 -9.35 -2.29 25.95
N HIS A 648 -9.29 -3.00 24.83
CA HIS A 648 -9.34 -4.47 24.79
C HIS A 648 -7.99 -5.10 24.43
N GLY A 649 -6.92 -4.32 24.43
CA GLY A 649 -5.56 -4.77 24.12
C GLY A 649 -5.30 -5.00 22.62
N PRO A 650 -4.07 -5.40 22.26
CA PRO A 650 -3.64 -5.49 20.87
C PRO A 650 -4.32 -6.63 20.09
N GLU A 651 -4.62 -7.77 20.74
CA GLU A 651 -5.29 -8.91 20.08
C GLU A 651 -6.66 -8.52 19.52
N ALA A 652 -7.47 -7.80 20.30
CA ALA A 652 -8.77 -7.29 19.86
C ALA A 652 -8.66 -6.16 18.81
N LEU A 653 -7.55 -5.42 18.78
CA LEU A 653 -7.29 -4.40 17.76
C LEU A 653 -6.85 -5.02 16.43
N ALA A 654 -6.05 -6.08 16.46
CA ALA A 654 -5.70 -6.88 15.29
C ALA A 654 -6.95 -7.53 14.68
N ASP A 655 -7.81 -8.17 15.49
CA ASP A 655 -9.10 -8.70 15.05
C ASP A 655 -10.01 -7.63 14.42
N GLN A 656 -9.99 -6.40 14.95
CA GLN A 656 -10.74 -5.28 14.38
C GLN A 656 -10.23 -4.89 12.98
N TYR A 657 -8.92 -4.89 12.76
CA TYR A 657 -8.34 -4.52 11.46
C TYR A 657 -8.38 -5.64 10.42
N ASP A 658 -8.24 -6.92 10.80
CA ASP A 658 -8.48 -8.06 9.90
C ASP A 658 -9.97 -8.12 9.47
N ALA A 659 -10.88 -7.47 10.21
CA ALA A 659 -12.29 -7.31 9.87
C ALA A 659 -12.63 -6.01 9.09
N GLU A 660 -11.68 -5.11 8.84
CA GLU A 660 -11.94 -3.91 8.05
C GLU A 660 -12.19 -4.24 6.56
N PRO A 661 -13.16 -3.58 5.90
CA PRO A 661 -13.36 -3.76 4.47
C PRO A 661 -12.16 -3.21 3.67
N ALA A 662 -11.84 -3.90 2.57
CA ALA A 662 -10.89 -3.40 1.58
C ALA A 662 -11.41 -2.11 0.90
N PRO A 663 -10.54 -1.19 0.45
CA PRO A 663 -10.95 0.07 -0.16
C PRO A 663 -11.87 -0.13 -1.37
N GLY A 664 -13.04 0.51 -1.34
CA GLY A 664 -14.07 0.32 -2.38
C GLY A 664 -13.69 0.88 -3.77
N PRO A 665 -14.35 0.40 -4.85
CA PRO A 665 -14.09 0.87 -6.21
C PRO A 665 -14.54 2.32 -6.42
N ALA A 666 -13.85 3.04 -7.30
CA ALA A 666 -14.27 4.36 -7.75
C ALA A 666 -15.62 4.30 -8.49
N LEU A 667 -16.45 5.33 -8.27
CA LEU A 667 -17.65 5.57 -9.07
C LEU A 667 -17.25 6.29 -10.36
N LEU A 668 -17.23 5.56 -11.48
CA LEU A 668 -16.94 6.10 -12.80
C LEU A 668 -18.21 6.60 -13.50
N THR A 669 -18.07 7.61 -14.36
CA THR A 669 -19.09 7.93 -15.37
C THR A 669 -19.15 6.85 -16.46
N PRO A 670 -20.24 6.74 -17.25
CA PRO A 670 -20.32 5.78 -18.35
C PRO A 670 -19.15 5.89 -19.35
N GLU A 671 -18.72 7.11 -19.64
CA GLU A 671 -17.62 7.42 -20.57
C GLU A 671 -16.27 6.97 -20.00
N GLN A 672 -16.04 7.18 -18.70
CA GLN A 672 -14.83 6.70 -18.01
C GLN A 672 -14.78 5.16 -17.95
N ALA A 673 -15.94 4.52 -17.74
CA ALA A 673 -16.06 3.06 -17.77
C ALA A 673 -15.82 2.49 -19.18
N GLU A 674 -16.31 3.16 -20.24
CA GLU A 674 -16.03 2.79 -21.63
C GLU A 674 -14.53 2.94 -21.96
N LEU A 675 -13.89 4.03 -21.55
CA LEU A 675 -12.45 4.24 -21.73
C LEU A 675 -11.62 3.18 -21.00
N SER A 676 -11.98 2.83 -19.76
CA SER A 676 -11.35 1.74 -18.99
C SER A 676 -11.53 0.38 -19.69
N GLY A 677 -12.72 0.10 -20.21
CA GLY A 677 -13.01 -1.08 -21.05
C GLY A 677 -12.12 -1.15 -22.28
N ARG A 678 -12.13 -0.11 -23.14
CA ARG A 678 -11.27 0.00 -24.33
C ARG A 678 -9.79 -0.23 -24.01
N ALA A 679 -9.30 0.35 -22.91
CA ALA A 679 -7.91 0.20 -22.48
C ALA A 679 -7.56 -1.21 -22.02
N LYS A 680 -8.51 -1.91 -21.36
CA LYS A 680 -8.39 -3.32 -20.99
C LYS A 680 -8.42 -4.21 -22.23
N ASP A 681 -9.36 -4.01 -23.14
CA ASP A 681 -9.51 -4.83 -24.35
C ASP A 681 -8.23 -4.79 -25.20
N ILE A 682 -7.68 -3.59 -25.44
CA ILE A 682 -6.39 -3.42 -26.16
C ILE A 682 -5.23 -4.12 -25.44
N ALA A 683 -5.22 -4.12 -24.10
CA ALA A 683 -4.18 -4.80 -23.32
C ALA A 683 -4.33 -6.34 -23.33
N ASP A 684 -5.56 -6.84 -23.43
CA ASP A 684 -5.85 -8.29 -23.44
C ASP A 684 -5.79 -8.92 -24.83
N ASP A 685 -6.08 -8.17 -25.89
CA ASP A 685 -5.78 -8.53 -27.28
C ASP A 685 -4.26 -8.64 -27.54
N SER A 686 -3.43 -7.97 -26.73
CA SER A 686 -1.97 -8.05 -26.87
C SER A 686 -1.44 -9.45 -26.50
N PRO A 687 -0.71 -10.15 -27.40
CA PRO A 687 -0.10 -11.45 -27.13
C PRO A 687 0.69 -11.51 -25.83
N ALA A 688 0.65 -12.64 -25.13
CA ALA A 688 1.37 -12.84 -23.85
C ALA A 688 2.87 -12.53 -23.95
N SER A 689 3.50 -12.89 -25.08
CA SER A 689 4.92 -12.62 -25.39
C SER A 689 5.26 -11.13 -25.59
N HIS A 690 4.26 -10.25 -25.74
CA HIS A 690 4.45 -8.80 -25.76
C HIS A 690 4.35 -8.16 -24.37
N ARG A 691 3.85 -8.89 -23.36
CA ARG A 691 3.64 -8.36 -21.99
C ARG A 691 4.91 -8.39 -21.12
N VAL A 692 5.96 -9.02 -21.63
CA VAL A 692 7.31 -9.15 -21.04
C VAL A 692 8.38 -8.60 -22.00
N GLN A 693 9.60 -8.37 -21.50
CA GLN A 693 10.73 -7.98 -22.35
C GLN A 693 11.06 -9.07 -23.40
N PRO A 694 11.48 -8.68 -24.62
CA PRO A 694 11.70 -9.64 -25.71
C PRO A 694 12.97 -10.49 -25.52
N ASP A 695 13.12 -11.51 -26.36
CA ASP A 695 14.35 -12.28 -26.60
C ASP A 695 14.96 -13.01 -25.38
N PHE A 696 14.16 -13.24 -24.33
CA PHE A 696 14.55 -14.05 -23.17
C PHE A 696 14.30 -15.54 -23.40
N ILE A 697 15.25 -16.37 -22.97
CA ILE A 697 15.22 -17.83 -23.05
C ILE A 697 14.93 -18.36 -21.65
N GLY A 698 13.66 -18.64 -21.35
CA GLY A 698 13.22 -19.08 -20.02
C GLY A 698 13.94 -20.33 -19.49
N ALA A 699 14.39 -21.23 -20.36
CA ALA A 699 15.20 -22.40 -20.00
C ALA A 699 16.57 -22.04 -19.39
N ASN A 700 17.08 -20.84 -19.68
CA ASN A 700 18.34 -20.32 -19.16
C ASN A 700 18.13 -19.41 -17.94
N LYS A 701 16.91 -19.27 -17.39
CA LYS A 701 16.61 -18.27 -16.36
C LYS A 701 17.56 -18.35 -15.17
N ASP A 702 17.92 -19.56 -14.72
CA ASP A 702 18.75 -19.77 -13.55
C ASP A 702 20.27 -19.61 -13.81
N ASP A 703 20.71 -19.48 -15.07
CA ASP A 703 22.08 -19.09 -15.42
C ASP A 703 22.33 -17.59 -15.12
N THR A 704 23.12 -17.33 -14.09
CA THR A 704 23.47 -15.98 -13.62
C THR A 704 24.26 -15.17 -14.67
N GLY A 705 25.10 -15.82 -15.48
CA GLY A 705 25.84 -15.15 -16.56
C GLY A 705 24.91 -14.73 -17.70
N TYR A 706 23.98 -15.62 -18.07
CA TYR A 706 22.91 -15.29 -19.03
C TYR A 706 22.04 -14.14 -18.53
N ARG A 707 21.57 -14.17 -17.26
CA ARG A 707 20.79 -13.06 -16.68
C ARG A 707 21.52 -11.72 -16.73
N GLN A 708 22.81 -11.69 -16.36
CA GLN A 708 23.62 -10.47 -16.40
C GLN A 708 23.79 -9.95 -17.84
N GLN A 709 24.10 -10.83 -18.80
CA GLN A 709 24.23 -10.45 -20.22
C GLN A 709 22.92 -9.93 -20.81
N TYR A 710 21.79 -10.54 -20.45
CA TYR A 710 20.45 -10.13 -20.87
C TYR A 710 20.09 -8.76 -20.28
N LEU A 711 20.32 -8.56 -18.98
CA LEU A 711 20.03 -7.31 -18.27
C LEU A 711 20.84 -6.13 -18.81
N GLU A 712 22.14 -6.28 -19.10
CA GLU A 712 22.93 -5.23 -19.78
C GLU A 712 22.50 -5.02 -21.25
N GLY A 713 21.83 -6.00 -21.86
CA GLY A 713 21.08 -5.81 -23.10
C GLY A 713 19.88 -4.88 -22.95
N LEU A 714 19.14 -5.00 -21.84
CA LEU A 714 18.01 -4.11 -21.51
C LEU A 714 18.47 -2.68 -21.16
N TYR A 715 19.59 -2.52 -20.45
CA TYR A 715 20.18 -1.19 -20.16
C TYR A 715 20.79 -0.50 -21.38
N ARG A 716 21.22 -1.24 -22.42
CA ARG A 716 21.77 -0.62 -23.64
C ARG A 716 20.77 0.36 -24.26
N ASN A 717 21.23 1.56 -24.58
CA ASN A 717 20.41 2.66 -25.12
C ASN A 717 19.23 3.08 -24.19
N TRP A 718 19.35 2.90 -22.86
CA TRP A 718 18.32 3.27 -21.89
C TRP A 718 17.82 4.71 -22.05
N ALA A 719 18.73 5.68 -22.23
CA ALA A 719 18.36 7.08 -22.42
C ALA A 719 17.44 7.30 -23.65
N THR A 720 17.66 6.57 -24.75
CA THR A 720 16.78 6.64 -25.94
C THR A 720 15.40 6.05 -25.64
N LYS A 721 15.36 4.88 -24.98
CA LYS A 721 14.10 4.22 -24.57
C LYS A 721 13.29 5.11 -23.62
N GLN A 722 13.96 5.73 -22.65
CA GLN A 722 13.36 6.64 -21.67
C GLN A 722 12.91 7.96 -22.28
N GLN A 723 13.66 8.51 -23.26
CA GLN A 723 13.24 9.70 -24.00
C GLN A 723 12.00 9.41 -24.87
N GLN A 724 11.91 8.25 -25.53
CA GLN A 724 10.73 7.89 -26.32
C GLN A 724 9.47 7.80 -25.44
N LEU A 725 9.56 7.17 -24.26
CA LEU A 725 8.46 7.13 -23.31
C LEU A 725 8.14 8.52 -22.73
N HIS A 726 9.16 9.33 -22.43
CA HIS A 726 8.97 10.70 -21.95
C HIS A 726 8.22 11.54 -22.99
N THR A 727 8.58 11.47 -24.27
CA THR A 727 7.90 12.20 -25.35
C THR A 727 6.42 11.82 -25.44
N LEU A 728 6.06 10.53 -25.36
CA LEU A 728 4.64 10.13 -25.32
C LEU A 728 3.92 10.70 -24.09
N ALA A 729 4.53 10.62 -22.91
CA ALA A 729 3.93 11.12 -21.67
C ALA A 729 3.74 12.65 -21.70
N ASP A 730 4.75 13.39 -22.15
CA ASP A 730 4.74 14.85 -22.33
C ASP A 730 3.69 15.30 -23.36
N GLU A 731 3.57 14.60 -24.49
CA GLU A 731 2.54 14.87 -25.50
C GLU A 731 1.11 14.63 -25.00
N VAL A 732 0.88 13.58 -24.19
CA VAL A 732 -0.43 13.35 -23.55
C VAL A 732 -0.70 14.45 -22.53
N ALA A 733 0.23 14.68 -21.61
CA ALA A 733 0.12 15.67 -20.54
C ALA A 733 -0.20 17.09 -21.07
N LYS A 734 0.48 17.54 -22.12
CA LYS A 734 0.25 18.84 -22.77
C LYS A 734 -1.11 18.97 -23.44
N ALA A 735 -1.72 17.86 -23.87
CA ALA A 735 -3.06 17.87 -24.48
C ALA A 735 -4.18 17.90 -23.42
N THR A 736 -3.91 17.44 -22.20
CA THR A 736 -4.91 17.21 -21.14
C THR A 736 -4.75 18.09 -19.91
N GLY A 737 -3.67 18.88 -19.83
CA GLY A 737 -3.38 19.76 -18.69
C GLY A 737 -2.68 19.06 -17.51
N GLY A 738 -2.11 17.87 -17.73
CA GLY A 738 -1.28 17.17 -16.75
C GLY A 738 0.19 17.57 -16.80
N GLU A 739 0.99 17.00 -15.91
CA GLU A 739 2.44 17.20 -15.84
C GLU A 739 3.18 15.85 -15.96
N ALA A 740 4.12 15.74 -16.91
CA ALA A 740 4.81 14.49 -17.23
C ALA A 740 6.18 14.37 -16.53
N PHE A 741 6.38 13.28 -15.82
CA PHE A 741 7.62 12.97 -15.09
C PHE A 741 8.18 11.62 -15.53
N SER A 742 9.51 11.51 -15.60
CA SER A 742 10.23 10.35 -16.12
C SER A 742 11.47 10.06 -15.30
N ARG A 743 11.95 8.81 -15.31
CA ARG A 743 13.20 8.45 -14.63
C ARG A 743 14.36 9.31 -15.16
N LYS A 744 15.11 9.95 -14.26
CA LYS A 744 16.33 10.73 -14.60
C LYS A 744 17.59 9.85 -14.72
N THR A 745 17.60 8.69 -14.07
CA THR A 745 18.72 7.74 -14.05
C THR A 745 18.25 6.33 -14.35
N GLU A 746 19.18 5.48 -14.82
CA GLU A 746 19.01 4.03 -14.81
C GLU A 746 18.69 3.53 -13.39
N LYS A 747 17.89 2.47 -13.29
CA LYS A 747 17.69 1.72 -12.04
C LYS A 747 18.99 1.01 -11.66
N SER A 748 19.41 1.02 -10.39
CA SER A 748 20.62 0.30 -9.95
C SER A 748 20.56 -1.19 -10.32
N ARG A 749 21.71 -1.78 -10.71
CA ARG A 749 21.82 -3.21 -11.05
C ARG A 749 21.46 -4.10 -9.86
N VAL A 750 21.73 -3.65 -8.63
CA VAL A 750 21.38 -4.38 -7.41
C VAL A 750 19.86 -4.48 -7.31
N ARG A 751 19.17 -3.33 -7.33
CA ARG A 751 17.69 -3.27 -7.29
C ARG A 751 16.99 -3.86 -8.53
N ALA A 752 17.70 -4.07 -9.63
CA ALA A 752 17.23 -4.87 -10.75
C ALA A 752 17.38 -6.37 -10.48
N ALA A 753 18.51 -6.82 -9.94
CA ALA A 753 18.74 -8.22 -9.57
C ALA A 753 17.80 -8.67 -8.43
N ASP A 754 17.61 -7.85 -7.39
CA ASP A 754 16.68 -8.12 -6.29
C ASP A 754 15.26 -8.38 -6.85
N LYS A 755 14.77 -7.49 -7.73
CA LYS A 755 13.47 -7.63 -8.41
C LYS A 755 13.39 -8.77 -9.43
N ILE A 756 14.54 -9.28 -9.90
CA ILE A 756 14.57 -10.49 -10.74
C ILE A 756 14.49 -11.75 -9.88
N ALA A 757 14.90 -11.70 -8.61
CA ALA A 757 14.69 -12.78 -7.64
C ALA A 757 13.20 -12.92 -7.26
N GLU A 758 12.48 -11.80 -7.03
CA GLU A 758 11.00 -11.76 -6.89
C GLU A 758 10.29 -12.50 -8.04
N TYR A 759 10.91 -12.54 -9.21
CA TYR A 759 10.37 -13.11 -10.44
C TYR A 759 10.85 -14.54 -10.72
N GLU A 760 11.41 -15.24 -9.74
CA GLU A 760 11.96 -16.60 -9.87
C GLU A 760 13.04 -16.70 -10.97
N ASN A 761 13.91 -15.70 -11.02
CA ASN A 761 14.96 -15.48 -12.04
C ASN A 761 14.46 -15.11 -13.46
N HIS A 762 13.16 -14.85 -13.66
CA HIS A 762 12.62 -14.35 -14.93
C HIS A 762 12.95 -12.87 -15.17
N ALA A 763 14.12 -12.62 -15.77
CA ALA A 763 14.57 -11.27 -16.11
C ALA A 763 13.68 -10.58 -17.18
N ASP A 764 12.90 -11.33 -17.95
CA ASP A 764 11.92 -10.82 -18.90
C ASP A 764 10.75 -10.07 -18.24
N LYS A 765 10.41 -10.42 -17.00
CA LYS A 765 9.34 -9.76 -16.24
C LYS A 765 9.76 -8.37 -15.71
N LEU A 766 11.04 -7.98 -15.83
CA LEU A 766 11.55 -6.67 -15.38
C LEU A 766 11.16 -5.54 -16.36
N THR A 767 9.92 -5.09 -16.25
CA THR A 767 9.30 -4.07 -17.14
C THR A 767 9.37 -2.63 -16.62
N ASP A 768 10.01 -2.39 -15.47
CA ASP A 768 10.07 -1.07 -14.82
C ASP A 768 11.41 -0.32 -14.99
N LEU A 769 12.35 -0.85 -15.79
CA LEU A 769 13.65 -0.22 -16.09
C LEU A 769 13.50 1.17 -16.72
N VAL A 770 12.52 1.31 -17.61
CA VAL A 770 12.11 2.57 -18.23
C VAL A 770 10.71 2.89 -17.70
N GLY A 771 10.49 4.13 -17.26
CA GLY A 771 9.26 4.51 -16.57
C GLY A 771 8.92 6.00 -16.65
N SER A 772 7.62 6.28 -16.75
CA SER A 772 7.05 7.64 -16.70
C SER A 772 5.71 7.66 -15.96
N LYS A 773 5.36 8.79 -15.36
CA LYS A 773 4.02 9.10 -14.84
C LYS A 773 3.53 10.43 -15.40
N ILE A 774 2.22 10.60 -15.50
CA ILE A 774 1.57 11.90 -15.71
C ILE A 774 0.72 12.19 -14.47
N GLN A 775 0.99 13.31 -13.81
CA GLN A 775 0.17 13.81 -12.70
C GLN A 775 -1.00 14.66 -13.22
N TYR A 776 -2.14 14.52 -12.55
CA TYR A 776 -3.36 15.28 -12.77
C TYR A 776 -3.90 15.84 -11.45
N GLY A 777 -4.65 16.93 -11.55
CA GLY A 777 -5.38 17.50 -10.41
C GLY A 777 -6.65 16.71 -10.06
N THR A 778 -7.28 16.03 -11.02
CA THR A 778 -8.54 15.29 -10.80
C THR A 778 -8.57 13.92 -11.48
N MET A 779 -9.40 13.01 -10.97
CA MET A 779 -9.68 11.71 -11.60
C MET A 779 -10.27 11.89 -12.99
N ALA A 780 -11.11 12.91 -13.21
CA ALA A 780 -11.67 13.22 -14.51
C ALA A 780 -10.60 13.57 -15.55
N ASP A 781 -9.55 14.30 -15.16
CA ASP A 781 -8.44 14.64 -16.06
C ASP A 781 -7.51 13.44 -16.31
N ALA A 782 -7.35 12.53 -15.34
CA ALA A 782 -6.64 11.27 -15.55
C ALA A 782 -7.33 10.38 -16.61
N TYR A 783 -8.67 10.33 -16.66
CA TYR A 783 -9.40 9.63 -17.72
C TYR A 783 -9.35 10.34 -19.09
N LYS A 784 -9.29 11.68 -19.15
CA LYS A 784 -8.95 12.41 -20.39
C LYS A 784 -7.53 12.06 -20.86
N GLY A 785 -6.61 11.90 -19.90
CA GLY A 785 -5.27 11.35 -20.10
C GLY A 785 -5.28 9.99 -20.77
N LEU A 786 -6.19 9.10 -20.33
CA LEU A 786 -6.39 7.80 -20.94
C LEU A 786 -6.96 7.91 -22.36
N GLU A 787 -7.98 8.73 -22.59
CA GLU A 787 -8.56 8.97 -23.92
C GLU A 787 -7.51 9.40 -24.95
N VAL A 788 -6.72 10.44 -24.63
CA VAL A 788 -5.65 10.92 -25.52
C VAL A 788 -4.50 9.91 -25.68
N LEU A 789 -4.21 9.11 -24.66
CA LEU A 789 -3.24 8.01 -24.74
C LEU A 789 -3.71 6.91 -25.69
N LEU A 790 -5.00 6.53 -25.63
CA LEU A 790 -5.59 5.55 -26.56
C LEU A 790 -5.53 6.06 -28.00
N ASP A 791 -6.00 7.27 -28.26
CA ASP A 791 -6.01 7.86 -29.61
C ASP A 791 -4.59 7.95 -30.22
N LYS A 792 -3.58 8.32 -29.42
CA LYS A 792 -2.17 8.32 -29.84
C LYS A 792 -1.62 6.92 -30.13
N ILE A 793 -2.01 5.92 -29.34
CA ILE A 793 -1.54 4.54 -29.50
C ILE A 793 -2.24 3.82 -30.66
N GLN A 794 -3.51 4.13 -30.92
CA GLN A 794 -4.31 3.58 -32.03
C GLN A 794 -4.05 4.30 -33.37
N ALA A 795 -3.27 5.38 -33.41
CA ALA A 795 -2.95 6.13 -34.63
C ALA A 795 -2.08 5.34 -35.62
N ASP A 796 -2.36 5.50 -36.92
CA ASP A 796 -1.62 4.86 -38.02
C ASP A 796 -0.11 5.12 -37.93
N GLY A 797 0.67 4.04 -37.83
CA GLY A 797 2.13 4.09 -37.75
C GLY A 797 2.71 4.30 -36.34
N SER A 798 1.86 4.30 -35.29
CA SER A 798 2.28 4.34 -33.88
C SER A 798 3.44 3.39 -33.58
N LYS A 799 4.34 3.84 -32.69
CA LYS A 799 5.50 3.08 -32.18
C LYS A 799 5.33 2.60 -30.75
N VAL A 800 4.11 2.66 -30.21
CA VAL A 800 3.80 2.24 -28.84
C VAL A 800 2.48 1.48 -28.84
N THR A 801 2.43 0.34 -28.16
CA THR A 801 1.20 -0.42 -27.91
C THR A 801 1.02 -0.67 -26.41
N ILE A 802 -0.20 -0.56 -25.88
CA ILE A 802 -0.50 -1.06 -24.53
C ILE A 802 -0.40 -2.58 -24.55
N VAL A 803 0.27 -3.17 -23.55
CA VAL A 803 0.43 -4.63 -23.41
C VAL A 803 0.04 -5.14 -22.02
N LYS A 804 -0.29 -4.23 -21.10
CA LYS A 804 -0.90 -4.52 -19.80
C LYS A 804 -1.60 -3.25 -19.34
N PHE A 805 -2.77 -3.38 -18.73
CA PHE A 805 -3.49 -2.27 -18.10
C PHE A 805 -4.01 -2.72 -16.73
N LYS A 806 -3.97 -1.80 -15.76
CA LYS A 806 -4.64 -1.90 -14.47
C LYS A 806 -5.32 -0.56 -14.18
N ASP A 807 -6.64 -0.57 -14.16
CA ASP A 807 -7.43 0.49 -13.55
C ASP A 807 -7.46 0.27 -12.03
N ARG A 808 -6.59 0.98 -11.29
CA ARG A 808 -6.62 0.95 -9.82
C ARG A 808 -7.56 1.99 -9.21
N PHE A 809 -8.23 2.84 -9.98
CA PHE A 809 -9.39 3.57 -9.45
C PHE A 809 -10.54 2.58 -9.19
N LEU A 810 -10.79 1.66 -10.13
CA LEU A 810 -11.72 0.54 -9.98
C LEU A 810 -11.20 -0.56 -9.04
N LYS A 811 -9.90 -0.89 -9.07
CA LYS A 811 -9.29 -1.93 -8.21
C LYS A 811 -8.09 -1.37 -7.42
N PRO A 812 -8.33 -0.60 -6.34
CA PRO A 812 -7.27 -0.02 -5.51
C PRO A 812 -6.37 -1.10 -4.89
N GLN A 813 -5.23 -0.67 -4.36
CA GLN A 813 -4.42 -1.51 -3.47
C GLN A 813 -5.04 -1.52 -2.05
N ASP A 814 -4.62 -2.44 -1.19
CA ASP A 814 -5.21 -2.63 0.15
C ASP A 814 -4.99 -1.41 1.07
N SER A 815 -3.90 -0.66 0.84
CA SER A 815 -3.63 0.65 1.46
C SER A 815 -4.52 1.78 0.93
N GLY A 816 -5.29 1.56 -0.15
CA GLY A 816 -6.17 2.57 -0.75
C GLY A 816 -5.54 3.38 -1.89
N TYR A 817 -4.25 3.16 -2.22
CA TYR A 817 -3.56 3.79 -3.36
C TYR A 817 -4.24 3.50 -4.71
N ARG A 818 -4.33 4.52 -5.59
CA ARG A 818 -5.05 4.48 -6.88
C ARG A 818 -4.32 5.22 -8.01
N ASP A 819 -4.14 4.54 -9.14
CA ASP A 819 -3.65 5.08 -10.41
C ASP A 819 -4.29 4.35 -11.61
N LEU A 820 -4.02 4.83 -12.83
CA LEU A 820 -4.12 4.02 -14.05
C LEU A 820 -2.71 3.56 -14.44
N GLN A 821 -2.40 2.29 -14.25
CA GLN A 821 -1.07 1.72 -14.54
C GLN A 821 -1.09 0.94 -15.87
N PHE A 822 -0.06 1.14 -16.69
CA PHE A 822 0.13 0.50 -17.98
C PHE A 822 1.53 -0.11 -18.07
N ASN A 823 1.64 -1.27 -18.72
CA ASN A 823 2.87 -1.61 -19.43
C ASN A 823 2.64 -1.24 -20.90
N VAL A 824 3.58 -0.49 -21.47
CA VAL A 824 3.59 -0.14 -22.90
C VAL A 824 4.82 -0.73 -23.57
N ARG A 825 4.62 -1.30 -24.77
CA ARG A 825 5.70 -1.87 -25.59
C ARG A 825 6.09 -0.85 -26.66
N LEU A 826 7.30 -0.32 -26.51
CA LEU A 826 7.94 0.60 -27.43
C LEU A 826 8.57 -0.19 -28.59
N GLN A 827 8.37 0.25 -29.83
CA GLN A 827 9.22 -0.12 -30.97
C GLN A 827 10.32 0.94 -31.11
N LEU A 828 11.57 0.49 -31.14
CA LEU A 828 12.77 1.32 -31.28
C LEU A 828 13.14 1.52 -32.76
N GLU A 829 13.98 2.52 -33.07
CA GLU A 829 14.37 2.85 -34.45
C GLU A 829 15.12 1.73 -35.18
N ASP A 830 15.83 0.87 -34.44
CA ASP A 830 16.51 -0.32 -34.95
C ASP A 830 15.57 -1.52 -35.20
N GLY A 831 14.27 -1.35 -34.94
CA GLY A 831 13.25 -2.38 -35.07
C GLY A 831 13.12 -3.32 -33.87
N THR A 832 13.97 -3.18 -32.85
CA THR A 832 13.83 -3.94 -31.58
C THR A 832 12.71 -3.35 -30.71
N PHE A 833 12.42 -4.01 -29.58
CA PHE A 833 11.33 -3.63 -28.70
C PHE A 833 11.78 -3.52 -27.24
N HIS A 834 11.05 -2.74 -26.45
CA HIS A 834 11.22 -2.67 -24.99
C HIS A 834 9.87 -2.47 -24.31
N VAL A 835 9.61 -3.17 -23.21
CA VAL A 835 8.42 -2.95 -22.38
C VAL A 835 8.79 -2.01 -21.24
N ALA A 836 7.97 -0.99 -21.03
CA ALA A 836 8.19 0.08 -20.06
C ALA A 836 6.90 0.38 -19.27
N GLU A 837 7.03 0.98 -18.09
CA GLU A 837 5.90 1.35 -17.23
C GLU A 837 5.43 2.78 -17.50
N LEU A 838 4.12 2.96 -17.72
CA LEU A 838 3.47 4.28 -17.78
C LEU A 838 2.37 4.34 -16.71
N ARG A 839 2.19 5.49 -16.06
CA ARG A 839 1.11 5.73 -15.09
C ARG A 839 0.39 7.04 -15.36
N LEU A 840 -0.92 7.09 -15.14
CA LEU A 840 -1.70 8.33 -15.02
C LEU A 840 -2.21 8.41 -13.58
N HIS A 841 -1.92 9.50 -12.89
CA HIS A 841 -1.96 9.55 -11.42
C HIS A 841 -2.50 10.89 -10.89
N LEU A 842 -2.90 10.93 -9.62
CA LEU A 842 -3.35 12.15 -8.94
C LEU A 842 -2.19 12.76 -8.16
N ARG A 843 -2.06 14.09 -8.19
CA ARG A 843 -1.05 14.81 -7.39
C ARG A 843 -1.19 14.51 -5.90
N SER A 844 -2.41 14.61 -5.36
CA SER A 844 -2.72 14.34 -3.96
C SER A 844 -2.34 12.92 -3.49
N ILE A 845 -2.40 11.91 -4.36
CA ILE A 845 -2.00 10.53 -4.02
C ILE A 845 -0.47 10.41 -4.04
N ASP A 846 0.24 11.11 -4.93
CA ASP A 846 1.70 11.20 -4.88
C ASP A 846 2.20 11.89 -3.60
N ASP A 847 1.49 12.91 -3.11
CA ASP A 847 1.85 13.64 -1.89
C ASP A 847 1.79 12.76 -0.62
N VAL A 848 0.91 11.75 -0.60
CA VAL A 848 0.84 10.72 0.47
C VAL A 848 1.86 9.60 0.25
N ALA A 849 2.02 9.14 -0.99
CA ALA A 849 2.94 8.05 -1.35
C ALA A 849 4.42 8.37 -1.10
N ASP A 850 4.76 9.64 -0.86
CA ASP A 850 6.12 10.08 -0.57
C ASP A 850 6.64 9.56 0.79
N PHE A 851 5.80 9.63 1.84
CA PHE A 851 6.14 9.16 3.19
C PHE A 851 5.53 7.80 3.53
N GLU A 852 4.39 7.42 2.91
CA GLU A 852 3.79 6.09 3.08
C GLU A 852 4.78 4.97 2.75
N HIS A 853 5.71 5.18 1.82
CA HIS A 853 6.68 4.15 1.46
C HIS A 853 7.48 3.65 2.68
N ALA A 854 7.85 4.54 3.62
CA ALA A 854 8.56 4.14 4.84
C ALA A 854 7.67 3.38 5.84
N LEU A 855 6.37 3.68 5.90
CA LEU A 855 5.38 2.96 6.70
C LEU A 855 5.11 1.56 6.13
N TYR A 856 4.96 1.46 4.81
CA TYR A 856 4.87 0.18 4.09
C TYR A 856 6.09 -0.71 4.36
N GLU A 857 7.30 -0.13 4.39
CA GLU A 857 8.52 -0.89 4.75
C GLU A 857 8.47 -1.41 6.20
N VAL A 858 7.99 -0.62 7.18
CA VAL A 858 7.77 -1.11 8.56
C VAL A 858 6.80 -2.30 8.59
N ARG A 859 5.68 -2.22 7.85
CA ARG A 859 4.70 -3.31 7.81
C ARG A 859 5.26 -4.58 7.16
N ARG A 860 5.94 -4.45 6.03
CA ARG A 860 6.65 -5.55 5.34
C ARG A 860 7.67 -6.21 6.26
N ASP A 861 8.43 -5.41 6.99
CA ASP A 861 9.57 -5.87 7.77
C ASP A 861 9.16 -6.64 9.03
N PHE A 862 8.06 -6.28 9.69
CA PHE A 862 7.53 -7.08 10.80
C PHE A 862 7.12 -8.49 10.38
N ALA A 863 6.42 -8.63 9.26
CA ALA A 863 6.08 -9.95 8.72
C ALA A 863 7.36 -10.72 8.38
N THR A 864 8.20 -10.13 7.53
CA THR A 864 9.53 -10.66 7.10
C THR A 864 10.43 -11.13 8.25
N LEU A 865 10.35 -10.51 9.44
CA LEU A 865 11.14 -10.89 10.60
C LEU A 865 10.50 -11.99 11.44
N ALA A 866 9.18 -11.97 11.63
CA ALA A 866 8.48 -13.09 12.24
C ALA A 866 8.70 -14.39 11.41
N ASP A 867 8.67 -14.23 10.09
CA ASP A 867 9.02 -15.20 9.07
C ASP A 867 10.46 -15.74 9.18
N GLU A 868 11.49 -14.87 9.16
CA GLU A 868 12.89 -15.28 9.39
C GLU A 868 13.07 -16.00 10.74
N GLU A 869 12.35 -15.56 11.78
CA GLU A 869 12.35 -16.16 13.12
C GLU A 869 11.45 -17.41 13.23
N ASN A 870 10.77 -17.83 12.15
CA ASN A 870 9.88 -19.01 12.08
C ASN A 870 8.74 -18.97 13.12
N ARG A 871 8.17 -17.78 13.37
CA ARG A 871 7.10 -17.52 14.35
C ARG A 871 5.98 -16.70 13.74
N THR A 872 4.81 -16.66 14.37
CA THR A 872 3.79 -15.65 14.01
C THR A 872 4.28 -14.27 14.45
N MET A 873 3.79 -13.24 13.75
CA MET A 873 3.72 -11.91 14.34
C MET A 873 2.97 -12.01 15.69
N SER A 874 3.43 -11.24 16.67
CA SER A 874 2.76 -11.04 17.96
C SER A 874 1.51 -10.18 17.77
N ALA A 875 0.61 -10.18 18.76
CA ALA A 875 -0.60 -9.35 18.71
C ALA A 875 -0.23 -7.86 18.56
N GLU A 876 0.84 -7.41 19.23
CA GLU A 876 1.37 -6.05 19.13
C GLU A 876 1.87 -5.70 17.72
N GLU A 877 2.58 -6.61 17.05
CA GLU A 877 3.03 -6.43 15.66
C GLU A 877 1.85 -6.46 14.68
N GLN A 878 0.88 -7.37 14.85
CA GLN A 878 -0.31 -7.47 14.01
C GLN A 878 -1.19 -6.21 14.15
N ALA A 879 -1.43 -5.77 15.38
CA ALA A 879 -2.20 -4.56 15.65
C ALA A 879 -1.51 -3.31 15.10
N LEU A 880 -0.18 -3.21 15.18
CA LEU A 880 0.57 -2.09 14.59
C LEU A 880 0.53 -2.11 13.05
N VAL A 881 0.62 -3.28 12.43
CA VAL A 881 0.46 -3.42 10.97
C VAL A 881 -0.95 -3.06 10.52
N GLY A 882 -1.98 -3.46 11.28
CA GLY A 882 -3.38 -3.08 11.05
C GLY A 882 -3.62 -1.57 11.20
N ALA A 883 -3.10 -0.96 12.28
CA ALA A 883 -3.23 0.47 12.54
C ALA A 883 -2.57 1.32 11.45
N ILE A 884 -1.33 0.99 11.08
CA ILE A 884 -0.63 1.67 9.97
C ILE A 884 -1.42 1.49 8.66
N LEU A 885 -1.90 0.28 8.34
CA LEU A 885 -2.66 0.03 7.12
C LEU A 885 -4.01 0.79 7.10
N SER A 886 -4.73 0.89 8.22
CA SER A 886 -5.96 1.67 8.32
C SER A 886 -5.69 3.18 8.17
N ARG A 887 -4.59 3.67 8.75
CA ARG A 887 -4.14 5.06 8.59
C ARG A 887 -3.74 5.37 7.14
N GLU A 888 -3.09 4.43 6.43
CA GLU A 888 -2.85 4.53 4.99
C GLU A 888 -4.17 4.60 4.19
N LYS A 889 -5.15 3.71 4.50
CA LYS A 889 -6.49 3.73 3.87
C LYS A 889 -7.18 5.09 4.03
N ALA A 890 -7.08 5.69 5.21
CA ALA A 890 -7.61 7.02 5.48
C ALA A 890 -6.91 8.11 4.64
N LEU A 891 -5.58 8.18 4.70
CA LEU A 891 -4.79 9.19 3.98
C LEU A 891 -4.96 9.11 2.46
N PHE A 892 -4.91 7.90 1.87
CA PHE A 892 -5.18 7.73 0.44
C PHE A 892 -6.67 7.92 0.09
N GLY A 893 -7.59 7.68 1.00
CA GLY A 893 -9.02 8.00 0.85
C GLY A 893 -9.27 9.50 0.77
N GLU A 894 -8.67 10.29 1.67
CA GLU A 894 -8.71 11.75 1.68
C GLU A 894 -8.06 12.33 0.41
N ALA A 895 -6.85 11.86 0.06
CA ALA A 895 -6.17 12.26 -1.17
C ALA A 895 -6.97 11.91 -2.44
N PHE A 896 -7.68 10.78 -2.46
CA PHE A 896 -8.57 10.44 -3.57
C PHE A 896 -9.78 11.39 -3.65
N ALA A 897 -10.38 11.75 -2.52
CA ALA A 897 -11.48 12.72 -2.45
C ALA A 897 -11.03 14.13 -2.88
N GLN A 898 -9.83 14.57 -2.50
CA GLN A 898 -9.22 15.83 -2.99
C GLN A 898 -9.09 15.84 -4.52
N GLY A 899 -8.74 14.71 -5.13
CA GLY A 899 -8.72 14.53 -6.59
C GLY A 899 -10.11 14.40 -7.24
N HIS A 900 -11.17 14.81 -6.55
CA HIS A 900 -12.59 14.65 -6.93
C HIS A 900 -13.00 13.19 -7.18
N GLY A 901 -12.29 12.23 -6.59
CA GLY A 901 -12.67 10.83 -6.55
C GLY A 901 -13.85 10.61 -5.64
N THR A 902 -14.78 9.73 -6.04
CA THR A 902 -15.84 9.24 -5.16
C THR A 902 -15.83 7.72 -5.18
N VAL A 903 -16.01 7.10 -4.02
CA VAL A 903 -16.13 5.64 -3.90
C VAL A 903 -17.59 5.24 -4.09
N ARG A 904 -17.84 4.13 -4.78
CA ARG A 904 -19.16 3.52 -4.79
C ARG A 904 -19.43 2.89 -3.43
N ASN A 905 -20.08 3.65 -2.54
CA ASN A 905 -20.63 3.11 -1.30
C ASN A 905 -21.48 1.88 -1.63
N GLY A 906 -21.21 0.76 -0.96
CA GLY A 906 -22.12 -0.38 -1.00
C GLY A 906 -23.41 -0.01 -0.28
N ASP A 907 -24.55 -0.31 -0.90
CA ASP A 907 -25.85 -0.24 -0.22
C ASP A 907 -25.83 -1.19 0.98
N ARG A 908 -26.23 -0.69 2.16
CA ARG A 908 -26.36 -1.44 3.43
C ARG A 908 -27.71 -2.15 3.53
#